data_AF-A0A8I1IID2-F1
#
_entry.id   AF-A0A8I1IID2-F1
#
_cell.length_a   1.000
_cell.length_b   1.000
_cell.length_c   1.000
_cell.angle_alpha   90.00
_cell.angle_beta   90.00
_cell.angle_gamma   90.00
#
_symmetry.space_group_name_H-M   'P 1'
#
loop_
_entity.id
_entity.type
_entity.pdbx_description
1 polymer ?
#
loop_
_entity_poly.entity_id
_entity_poly.type
_entity_poly.pdbx_seq_one_letter_code
_entity_poly.pdbx_strand_id
1 'polypeptide(L)'
;MGYRFVGIQGDDQAGFSVASAGDIDGDGLAEVLVGAYRADGGGGNSGEVYLIAGADLAAADAADGTADGVIDLGFYSDPDFDTASGSSYRLIGTEGSDYAGEGVSGAGDVDGDGIADLIVGASWAGGGGSRSGEAYLISGADLAAADAADGAADGVIDLDFITDADFDRSDAGSYQFLGTDSSNFAGRSVAIAGDVDGDGLDDVIVGATWAGGRYGEAYLVSGADLAAADAADGTADGVIDLDFITDPDFDRSGSSSYQFIGTEASDYAGSATASAGDVDGDGLADLIISAAYADGGGSASGEVYLISGADLAAADAADGTADGVIDLDFITDPDFDRSGSSSYQFIGTEGSDYAGSATASAGDVDGDGLADLIIGVSAADGGGMSSGEAYLISGADLAAADAADGAADGVIDLDFITDPDFDRAGSSSYQFIGTEASDGAGASVASAGDVDGDGLADLIVGAAWADGGGNNSGEVYLISGADLAAADAADGAADGVIDLDFITDPDFDRTDAGSYQFVGAESGDQVGWSVSSAGDVDGDGRADLLVGAPTADGGGSTSGEASLILASDLADMDAADGTADGVIDLVYAAMPVCFVAGTLIATPAGAVPVEGLRPGDLVETWDQGAQPVRWVTSTIRSLADLVTNPKWRPVRIPAGALGHKQPATDLYVSRQHRMLINGEKAMRRYGCARKFLPAKDLIGWRGIELCPPKAVTYHHIALDPYAMLVANGTPAESFWPGPEALKTLGADERACLAAACPGPMTTAAAYCAGPVMTAAAAWFRPASRNLASPRGRSG
;
A
#
# COMPACT_ATOMS: atom_id res chain seq x y z
N MET A 1 -1.14 -0.61 -16.58
CA MET A 1 -1.02 -1.34 -15.30
C MET A 1 0.10 -0.68 -14.56
N GLY A 2 -0.15 -0.35 -13.30
CA GLY A 2 0.83 0.23 -12.41
C GLY A 2 2.06 -0.67 -12.18
N TYR A 3 2.92 -0.20 -11.29
CA TYR A 3 4.27 -0.71 -11.12
C TYR A 3 4.43 -1.34 -9.76
N ARG A 4 5.35 -2.29 -9.66
CA ARG A 4 5.75 -2.87 -8.40
C ARG A 4 7.24 -2.75 -8.20
N PHE A 5 7.63 -2.14 -7.10
CA PHE A 5 8.99 -1.97 -6.66
C PHE A 5 9.37 -3.14 -5.75
N VAL A 6 10.40 -3.88 -6.12
CA VAL A 6 10.85 -5.07 -5.39
C VAL A 6 12.17 -4.76 -4.69
N GLY A 7 12.23 -4.99 -3.37
CA GLY A 7 13.43 -4.78 -2.58
C GLY A 7 14.62 -5.65 -3.00
N ILE A 8 15.83 -5.19 -2.70
CA ILE A 8 17.08 -5.72 -3.29
C ILE A 8 17.56 -6.99 -2.59
N GLN A 9 17.71 -6.93 -1.26
CA GLN A 9 18.26 -8.00 -0.45
C GLN A 9 17.25 -8.45 0.60
N GLY A 10 17.47 -9.65 1.14
CA GLY A 10 16.61 -10.15 2.20
C GLY A 10 16.79 -9.35 3.48
N ASP A 11 15.69 -9.10 4.19
CA ASP A 11 15.56 -8.27 5.38
C ASP A 11 15.64 -6.75 5.17
N ASP A 12 15.75 -6.23 3.93
CA ASP A 12 15.79 -4.78 3.65
C ASP A 12 14.47 -4.05 3.97
N GLN A 13 13.34 -4.77 3.84
CA GLN A 13 11.99 -4.29 4.13
C GLN A 13 11.55 -3.04 3.33
N ALA A 14 11.81 -3.01 2.02
CA ALA A 14 11.28 -1.97 1.13
C ALA A 14 9.74 -1.88 1.21
N GLY A 15 9.20 -0.66 1.15
CA GLY A 15 7.78 -0.41 1.33
C GLY A 15 7.34 -0.42 2.80
N PHE A 16 8.28 -0.25 3.74
CA PHE A 16 7.95 -0.02 5.15
C PHE A 16 7.26 1.33 5.35
N SER A 17 7.71 2.33 4.58
CA SER A 17 7.08 3.64 4.46
C SER A 17 7.00 3.98 2.97
N VAL A 18 5.88 4.58 2.54
CA VAL A 18 5.68 5.09 1.18
C VAL A 18 5.02 6.46 1.25
N ALA A 19 5.35 7.34 0.32
CA ALA A 19 4.75 8.66 0.19
C ALA A 19 4.94 9.19 -1.24
N SER A 20 4.12 10.15 -1.64
CA SER A 20 4.48 11.04 -2.75
C SER A 20 5.56 12.02 -2.29
N ALA A 21 6.51 12.34 -3.16
CA ALA A 21 7.44 13.47 -2.96
C ALA A 21 6.89 14.79 -3.54
N GLY A 22 5.73 14.77 -4.21
CA GLY A 22 5.32 15.88 -5.07
C GLY A 22 6.11 15.90 -6.38
N ASP A 23 6.10 17.03 -7.09
CA ASP A 23 6.86 17.26 -8.33
C ASP A 23 8.25 17.83 -7.97
N ILE A 24 9.22 16.93 -7.82
CA ILE A 24 10.57 17.27 -7.32
C ILE A 24 11.50 17.73 -8.44
N ASP A 25 11.14 17.50 -9.70
CA ASP A 25 11.96 17.85 -10.86
C ASP A 25 11.31 18.89 -11.79
N GLY A 26 10.09 19.31 -11.48
CA GLY A 26 9.35 20.37 -12.14
C GLY A 26 8.78 19.95 -13.50
N ASP A 27 8.61 18.65 -13.76
CA ASP A 27 8.05 18.13 -15.00
C ASP A 27 6.50 18.08 -15.00
N GLY A 28 5.89 18.30 -13.83
CA GLY A 28 4.45 18.32 -13.60
C GLY A 28 3.84 16.96 -13.27
N LEU A 29 4.66 15.92 -13.10
CA LEU A 29 4.27 14.62 -12.58
C LEU A 29 4.69 14.51 -11.11
N ALA A 30 4.02 13.66 -10.36
CA ALA A 30 4.42 13.36 -9.00
C ALA A 30 5.47 12.24 -8.95
N GLU A 31 6.39 12.37 -8.00
CA GLU A 31 7.41 11.39 -7.66
C GLU A 31 6.98 10.47 -6.51
N VAL A 32 7.58 9.28 -6.51
CA VAL A 32 7.31 8.24 -5.51
C VAL A 32 8.50 8.04 -4.58
N LEU A 33 8.24 7.99 -3.27
CA LEU A 33 9.19 7.59 -2.23
C LEU A 33 8.89 6.17 -1.74
N VAL A 34 9.93 5.33 -1.66
CA VAL A 34 9.87 4.01 -1.04
C VAL A 34 10.98 3.87 0.00
N GLY A 35 10.61 3.74 1.27
CA GLY A 35 11.54 3.51 2.38
C GLY A 35 11.87 2.03 2.58
N ALA A 36 13.15 1.73 2.76
CA ALA A 36 13.72 0.41 3.08
C ALA A 36 14.67 0.54 4.28
N TYR A 37 14.10 0.77 5.47
CA TYR A 37 14.85 1.17 6.67
C TYR A 37 15.90 0.16 7.18
N ARG A 38 15.88 -1.09 6.69
CA ARG A 38 16.88 -2.11 7.07
C ARG A 38 17.88 -2.41 5.97
N ALA A 39 17.80 -1.72 4.84
CA ALA A 39 18.77 -1.89 3.78
C ALA A 39 20.19 -1.51 4.24
N ASP A 40 21.17 -2.13 3.61
CA ASP A 40 22.57 -2.15 4.06
C ASP A 40 23.48 -1.16 3.30
N GLY A 41 22.92 -0.14 2.64
CA GLY A 41 23.59 0.77 1.70
C GLY A 41 24.86 1.46 2.22
N GLY A 42 24.77 2.17 3.35
CA GLY A 42 25.91 2.83 4.02
C GLY A 42 26.45 2.05 5.23
N GLY A 43 25.78 0.97 5.64
CA GLY A 43 26.17 0.13 6.76
C GLY A 43 25.08 -0.87 7.12
N GLY A 44 25.36 -1.80 8.04
CA GLY A 44 24.37 -2.83 8.42
C GLY A 44 23.10 -2.19 9.02
N ASN A 45 21.98 -2.29 8.31
CA ASN A 45 20.71 -1.57 8.54
C ASN A 45 20.88 -0.04 8.64
N SER A 46 21.71 0.57 7.79
CA SER A 46 21.75 2.04 7.70
C SER A 46 20.43 2.61 7.18
N GLY A 47 19.70 1.81 6.38
CA GLY A 47 18.48 2.21 5.72
C GLY A 47 18.75 2.86 4.36
N GLU A 48 17.74 2.81 3.50
CA GLU A 48 17.74 3.40 2.16
C GLU A 48 16.35 3.95 1.83
N VAL A 49 16.30 4.97 0.96
CA VAL A 49 15.08 5.50 0.36
C VAL A 49 15.27 5.55 -1.15
N TYR A 50 14.23 5.18 -1.90
CA TYR A 50 14.21 5.28 -3.36
C TYR A 50 13.23 6.38 -3.76
N LEU A 51 13.76 7.42 -4.40
CA LEU A 51 13.01 8.48 -5.07
C LEU A 51 12.89 8.11 -6.55
N ILE A 52 11.67 7.96 -7.03
CA ILE A 52 11.37 7.40 -8.35
C ILE A 52 10.51 8.38 -9.13
N ALA A 53 11.08 8.93 -10.20
CA ALA A 53 10.39 9.83 -11.12
C ALA A 53 9.27 9.11 -11.88
N GLY A 54 8.10 9.74 -11.94
CA GLY A 54 6.96 9.23 -12.72
C GLY A 54 7.35 9.00 -14.19
N ALA A 55 8.12 9.94 -14.75
CA ALA A 55 8.65 9.87 -16.10
C ALA A 55 9.60 8.68 -16.36
N ASP A 56 10.24 8.12 -15.33
CA ASP A 56 11.21 7.02 -15.45
C ASP A 56 10.59 5.63 -15.37
N LEU A 57 9.36 5.49 -14.85
CA LEU A 57 8.74 4.19 -14.54
C LEU A 57 8.78 3.20 -15.72
N ALA A 58 8.40 3.66 -16.92
CA ALA A 58 8.39 2.81 -18.12
C ALA A 58 9.81 2.42 -18.60
N ALA A 59 10.80 3.28 -18.37
CA ALA A 59 12.19 3.00 -18.71
C ALA A 59 12.82 2.05 -17.69
N ALA A 60 12.52 2.24 -16.41
CA ALA A 60 12.96 1.39 -15.31
C ALA A 60 12.42 -0.05 -15.46
N ASP A 61 11.12 -0.21 -15.73
CA ASP A 61 10.51 -1.53 -16.04
C ASP A 61 11.19 -2.18 -17.24
N ALA A 62 11.39 -1.43 -18.35
CA ALA A 62 11.99 -1.99 -19.56
C ALA A 62 13.45 -2.45 -19.39
N ALA A 63 14.17 -1.90 -18.42
CA ALA A 63 15.61 -2.06 -18.29
C ALA A 63 16.05 -3.25 -17.45
N ASP A 64 15.15 -3.81 -16.63
CA ASP A 64 15.38 -5.08 -15.91
C ASP A 64 15.38 -6.32 -16.86
N GLY A 65 15.08 -6.08 -18.14
CA GLY A 65 15.05 -7.08 -19.22
C GLY A 65 13.66 -7.64 -19.51
N THR A 66 12.66 -7.20 -18.76
CA THR A 66 11.22 -7.42 -18.98
C THR A 66 10.51 -6.09 -19.19
N ALA A 67 9.21 -6.11 -19.44
CA ALA A 67 8.36 -4.91 -19.48
C ALA A 67 7.00 -5.39 -18.98
N ASP A 68 7.02 -5.79 -17.71
CA ASP A 68 5.96 -6.55 -17.06
C ASP A 68 5.38 -5.84 -15.83
N GLY A 69 5.83 -4.60 -15.58
CA GLY A 69 5.39 -3.76 -14.46
C GLY A 69 6.12 -4.07 -13.15
N VAL A 70 7.21 -4.83 -13.20
CA VAL A 70 8.04 -5.11 -12.02
C VAL A 70 9.35 -4.35 -12.18
N ILE A 71 9.68 -3.56 -11.17
CA ILE A 71 10.91 -2.77 -11.09
C ILE A 71 11.70 -3.31 -9.89
N ASP A 72 12.86 -3.91 -10.15
CA ASP A 72 13.82 -4.24 -9.10
C ASP A 72 14.50 -2.95 -8.62
N LEU A 73 14.39 -2.62 -7.34
CA LEU A 73 14.99 -1.40 -6.78
C LEU A 73 16.53 -1.42 -6.87
N GLY A 74 17.14 -2.60 -7.03
CA GLY A 74 18.57 -2.76 -7.27
C GLY A 74 19.02 -2.16 -8.59
N PHE A 75 18.07 -1.89 -9.49
CA PHE A 75 18.33 -1.21 -10.74
C PHE A 75 18.83 0.23 -10.56
N TYR A 76 18.36 0.94 -9.53
CA TYR A 76 18.85 2.27 -9.15
C TYR A 76 20.26 2.25 -8.53
N SER A 77 20.94 1.10 -8.56
CA SER A 77 22.37 0.96 -8.22
C SER A 77 23.23 0.51 -9.40
N ASP A 78 22.67 0.40 -10.61
CA ASP A 78 23.42 0.06 -11.82
C ASP A 78 24.07 1.32 -12.42
N PRO A 79 25.41 1.45 -12.41
CA PRO A 79 26.10 2.62 -12.97
C PRO A 79 25.99 2.72 -14.50
N ASP A 80 25.49 1.67 -15.18
CA ASP A 80 25.18 1.68 -16.61
C ASP A 80 23.71 2.11 -16.88
N PHE A 81 22.88 2.34 -15.85
CA PHE A 81 21.53 2.90 -16.00
C PHE A 81 21.56 4.43 -16.00
N ASP A 82 21.27 4.99 -17.17
CA ASP A 82 20.99 6.42 -17.36
C ASP A 82 19.49 6.62 -17.10
N THR A 83 19.12 7.21 -15.96
CA THR A 83 17.73 7.61 -15.70
C THR A 83 17.28 8.49 -16.86
N ALA A 84 16.09 8.23 -17.42
CA ALA A 84 15.68 8.94 -18.64
C ALA A 84 15.40 10.42 -18.36
N SER A 85 14.95 10.73 -17.14
CA SER A 85 14.73 12.06 -16.58
C SER A 85 16.02 12.69 -16.01
N GLY A 86 16.86 11.90 -15.34
CA GLY A 86 17.92 12.40 -14.47
C GLY A 86 17.50 12.58 -13.01
N SER A 87 16.27 12.19 -12.63
CA SER A 87 15.59 12.62 -11.40
C SER A 87 15.19 11.48 -10.44
N SER A 88 15.52 10.23 -10.77
CA SER A 88 15.39 9.11 -9.82
C SER A 88 16.69 8.92 -9.06
N TYR A 89 16.59 8.78 -7.73
CA TYR A 89 17.73 8.69 -6.82
C TYR A 89 17.55 7.59 -5.78
N ARG A 90 18.68 7.01 -5.36
CA ARG A 90 18.77 6.13 -4.19
C ARG A 90 19.50 6.86 -3.08
N LEU A 91 18.78 7.19 -2.02
CA LEU A 91 19.33 7.85 -0.84
C LEU A 91 19.75 6.78 0.18
N ILE A 92 20.98 6.84 0.67
CA ILE A 92 21.55 5.86 1.59
C ILE A 92 21.82 6.49 2.96
N GLY A 93 21.44 5.79 4.03
CA GLY A 93 21.78 6.20 5.40
C GLY A 93 23.28 6.11 5.66
N THR A 94 23.77 6.93 6.60
CA THR A 94 25.19 7.27 6.76
C THR A 94 25.96 6.25 7.63
N GLU A 95 25.37 5.79 8.74
CA GLU A 95 25.95 4.78 9.63
C GLU A 95 25.05 3.54 9.81
N GLY A 96 25.66 2.43 10.25
CA GLY A 96 24.92 1.19 10.47
C GLY A 96 23.97 1.29 11.67
N SER A 97 22.72 0.86 11.46
CA SER A 97 21.61 0.92 12.41
C SER A 97 20.97 2.29 12.61
N ASP A 98 21.13 3.21 11.65
CA ASP A 98 20.47 4.52 11.67
C ASP A 98 18.98 4.43 11.27
N TYR A 99 18.65 3.42 10.45
CA TYR A 99 17.30 3.16 9.94
C TYR A 99 16.70 4.31 9.11
N ALA A 100 17.50 4.93 8.25
CA ALA A 100 17.00 5.92 7.29
C ALA A 100 15.88 5.32 6.40
N GLY A 101 14.78 6.06 6.24
CA GLY A 101 13.60 5.58 5.54
C GLY A 101 12.59 4.84 6.42
N GLU A 102 12.72 4.88 7.75
CA GLU A 102 11.64 4.43 8.65
C GLU A 102 10.39 5.30 8.51
N GLY A 103 10.57 6.61 8.32
CA GLY A 103 9.54 7.56 7.90
C GLY A 103 10.02 8.35 6.68
N VAL A 104 9.14 8.55 5.70
CA VAL A 104 9.39 9.37 4.51
C VAL A 104 8.15 10.21 4.21
N SER A 105 8.34 11.41 3.71
CA SER A 105 7.27 12.29 3.25
C SER A 105 7.80 13.28 2.23
N GLY A 106 6.94 13.78 1.33
CA GLY A 106 7.17 15.08 0.72
C GLY A 106 7.16 16.16 1.80
N ALA A 107 7.89 17.25 1.58
CA ALA A 107 7.99 18.37 2.50
C ALA A 107 7.32 19.66 1.95
N GLY A 108 6.88 19.65 0.68
CA GLY A 108 6.40 20.86 0.02
C GLY A 108 7.56 21.75 -0.41
N ASP A 109 7.31 23.01 -0.76
CA ASP A 109 8.35 23.97 -1.14
C ASP A 109 8.78 24.76 0.11
N VAL A 110 9.80 24.27 0.83
CA VAL A 110 10.21 24.82 2.13
C VAL A 110 11.16 26.01 2.00
N ASP A 111 11.79 26.16 0.82
CA ASP A 111 12.79 27.19 0.54
C ASP A 111 12.30 28.27 -0.47
N GLY A 112 11.14 28.07 -1.08
CA GLY A 112 10.43 29.02 -1.93
C GLY A 112 10.97 29.07 -3.36
N ASP A 113 11.64 28.01 -3.82
CA ASP A 113 12.18 27.92 -5.17
C ASP A 113 11.16 27.42 -6.21
N GLY A 114 10.01 26.93 -5.76
CA GLY A 114 8.90 26.42 -6.56
C GLY A 114 9.03 24.95 -6.95
N ILE A 115 9.96 24.20 -6.37
CA ILE A 115 10.16 22.76 -6.52
C ILE A 115 9.76 22.10 -5.19
N ALA A 116 9.15 20.92 -5.25
CA ALA A 116 8.83 20.19 -4.02
C ALA A 116 10.09 19.61 -3.38
N ASP A 117 10.11 19.55 -2.06
CA ASP A 117 11.20 18.99 -1.26
C ASP A 117 10.75 17.69 -0.59
N LEU A 118 11.68 16.97 0.03
CA LEU A 118 11.38 15.73 0.75
C LEU A 118 12.04 15.68 2.12
N ILE A 119 11.46 14.89 3.02
CA ILE A 119 12.01 14.63 4.35
C ILE A 119 12.14 13.13 4.62
N VAL A 120 13.31 12.72 5.12
CA VAL A 120 13.64 11.33 5.46
C VAL A 120 13.99 11.21 6.93
N GLY A 121 13.31 10.31 7.63
CA GLY A 121 13.57 10.00 9.03
C GLY A 121 14.57 8.85 9.22
N ALA A 122 15.50 9.00 10.17
CA ALA A 122 16.49 8.00 10.59
C ALA A 122 16.51 7.89 12.12
N SER A 123 15.47 7.26 12.68
CA SER A 123 15.17 7.40 14.12
C SER A 123 16.19 6.77 15.08
N TRP A 124 17.11 5.95 14.59
CA TRP A 124 18.14 5.32 15.41
C TRP A 124 19.52 5.97 15.28
N ALA A 125 19.63 6.97 14.41
CA ALA A 125 20.85 7.71 14.16
C ALA A 125 21.37 8.41 15.44
N GLY A 126 22.69 8.63 15.43
CA GLY A 126 23.48 8.90 16.63
C GLY A 126 24.01 10.32 16.79
N GLY A 127 23.72 11.24 15.85
CA GLY A 127 24.36 12.55 15.72
C GLY A 127 24.21 13.44 16.95
N GLY A 128 22.99 13.52 17.51
CA GLY A 128 22.71 14.27 18.75
C GLY A 128 22.92 13.46 20.04
N GLY A 129 23.18 12.15 19.96
CA GLY A 129 23.31 11.26 21.10
C GLY A 129 23.00 9.81 20.75
N SER A 130 23.18 8.87 21.69
CA SER A 130 22.89 7.46 21.38
C SER A 130 21.40 7.25 21.10
N ARG A 131 21.05 6.99 19.83
CA ARG A 131 19.67 6.86 19.34
C ARG A 131 18.84 8.11 19.62
N SER A 132 19.44 9.28 19.48
CA SER A 132 18.67 10.52 19.52
C SER A 132 17.72 10.61 18.33
N GLY A 133 18.10 9.98 17.21
CA GLY A 133 17.39 10.06 15.95
C GLY A 133 17.77 11.31 15.17
N GLU A 134 17.59 11.25 13.86
CA GLU A 134 17.86 12.32 12.91
C GLU A 134 16.75 12.36 11.85
N ALA A 135 16.57 13.51 11.22
CA ALA A 135 15.78 13.66 10.00
C ALA A 135 16.54 14.52 8.99
N TYR A 136 16.30 14.28 7.70
CA TYR A 136 17.01 14.93 6.60
C TYR A 136 15.98 15.58 5.69
N LEU A 137 15.93 16.92 5.70
CA LEU A 137 15.17 17.72 4.76
C LEU A 137 16.06 17.98 3.55
N ILE A 138 15.58 17.61 2.37
CA ILE A 138 16.36 17.63 1.13
C ILE A 138 15.58 18.42 0.10
N SER A 139 16.16 19.53 -0.34
CA SER A 139 15.57 20.34 -1.39
C SER A 139 15.59 19.59 -2.73
N GLY A 140 14.50 19.66 -3.49
CA GLY A 140 14.41 19.04 -4.80
C GLY A 140 15.48 19.57 -5.77
N ALA A 141 15.79 20.86 -5.69
CA ALA A 141 16.83 21.49 -6.49
C ALA A 141 18.25 21.02 -6.16
N ASP A 142 18.47 20.48 -4.95
CA ASP A 142 19.78 20.07 -4.46
C ASP A 142 20.17 18.65 -4.89
N LEU A 143 19.22 17.79 -5.27
CA LEU A 143 19.46 16.35 -5.53
C LEU A 143 20.58 16.09 -6.55
N ALA A 144 20.57 16.80 -7.68
CA ALA A 144 21.61 16.63 -8.71
C ALA A 144 23.00 17.11 -8.24
N ALA A 145 23.05 18.11 -7.35
CA ALA A 145 24.30 18.59 -6.77
C ALA A 145 24.79 17.66 -5.66
N ALA A 146 23.87 17.06 -4.88
CA ALA A 146 24.15 16.06 -3.86
C ALA A 146 24.77 14.80 -4.47
N ASP A 147 24.17 14.25 -5.54
CA ASP A 147 24.72 13.12 -6.32
C ASP A 147 26.11 13.45 -6.91
N ALA A 148 26.33 14.69 -7.33
CA ALA A 148 27.66 15.08 -7.82
C ALA A 148 28.71 15.24 -6.71
N ALA A 149 28.30 15.48 -5.46
CA ALA A 149 29.17 15.80 -4.33
C ALA A 149 29.92 14.56 -3.80
N ASP A 150 29.34 13.36 -3.88
CA ASP A 150 29.95 12.12 -3.37
C ASP A 150 31.13 11.60 -4.23
N GLY A 151 31.36 12.25 -5.38
CA GLY A 151 32.45 11.95 -6.31
C GLY A 151 32.04 11.14 -7.54
N ALA A 152 30.77 10.74 -7.70
CA ALA A 152 30.22 10.14 -8.90
C ALA A 152 28.72 10.48 -9.07
N ALA A 153 28.36 11.19 -10.14
CA ALA A 153 26.95 11.33 -10.52
C ALA A 153 26.41 10.00 -11.08
N ASP A 154 26.03 9.10 -10.17
CA ASP A 154 25.60 7.74 -10.46
C ASP A 154 24.20 7.41 -9.91
N GLY A 155 23.49 8.42 -9.38
CA GLY A 155 22.13 8.33 -8.87
C GLY A 155 22.06 7.87 -7.41
N VAL A 156 23.21 7.75 -6.72
CA VAL A 156 23.27 7.39 -5.30
C VAL A 156 23.66 8.61 -4.48
N ILE A 157 22.88 8.93 -3.46
CA ILE A 157 23.11 10.08 -2.57
C ILE A 157 23.31 9.55 -1.15
N ASP A 158 24.48 9.79 -0.56
CA ASP A 158 24.66 9.60 0.88
C ASP A 158 24.00 10.76 1.62
N LEU A 159 23.15 10.48 2.61
CA LEU A 159 22.44 11.50 3.37
C LEU A 159 23.38 12.46 4.11
N ASP A 160 24.66 12.09 4.32
CA ASP A 160 25.66 12.98 4.92
C ASP A 160 26.17 14.08 3.96
N PHE A 161 25.71 14.13 2.70
CA PHE A 161 26.06 15.18 1.73
C PHE A 161 25.81 16.59 2.28
N ILE A 162 24.77 16.74 3.12
CA ILE A 162 24.39 17.99 3.79
C ILE A 162 25.55 18.53 4.61
N THR A 163 26.46 17.68 5.11
CA THR A 163 27.65 18.05 5.88
C THR A 163 28.97 17.95 5.08
N ASP A 164 28.91 17.55 3.80
CA ASP A 164 30.09 17.47 2.94
C ASP A 164 30.66 18.86 2.59
N ALA A 165 31.98 19.01 2.69
CA ALA A 165 32.67 20.26 2.36
C ALA A 165 32.64 20.61 0.86
N ASP A 166 32.38 19.64 -0.01
CA ASP A 166 32.31 19.81 -1.46
C ASP A 166 30.87 20.15 -1.94
N PHE A 167 29.84 20.02 -1.09
CA PHE A 167 28.46 20.44 -1.38
C PHE A 167 28.28 21.96 -1.24
N ASP A 168 27.69 22.60 -2.26
CA ASP A 168 27.50 24.05 -2.33
C ASP A 168 26.20 24.49 -1.63
N ARG A 169 26.31 24.85 -0.35
CA ARG A 169 25.20 25.34 0.47
C ARG A 169 24.88 26.83 0.25
N SER A 170 25.32 27.43 -0.85
CA SER A 170 25.11 28.88 -1.03
C SER A 170 23.66 29.28 -1.28
N ASP A 171 22.85 28.34 -1.76
CA ASP A 171 21.40 28.46 -1.98
C ASP A 171 20.64 27.53 -1.01
N ALA A 172 21.02 27.53 0.28
CA ALA A 172 20.60 26.57 1.31
C ALA A 172 19.09 26.20 1.31
N GLY A 173 18.78 24.97 0.89
CA GLY A 173 17.45 24.34 1.00
C GLY A 173 17.47 22.96 1.69
N SER A 174 18.64 22.33 1.82
CA SER A 174 18.79 21.02 2.51
C SER A 174 19.38 21.14 3.91
N TYR A 175 18.78 20.44 4.88
CA TYR A 175 19.13 20.49 6.31
C TYR A 175 19.06 19.13 7.00
N GLN A 176 19.96 18.89 7.95
CA GLN A 176 19.95 17.73 8.84
C GLN A 176 19.43 18.17 10.22
N PHE A 177 18.34 17.56 10.67
CA PHE A 177 17.80 17.74 12.02
C PHE A 177 18.38 16.71 12.99
N LEU A 178 18.93 17.16 14.11
CA LEU A 178 19.45 16.31 15.17
C LEU A 178 18.46 16.22 16.35
N GLY A 179 18.15 15.00 16.77
CA GLY A 179 17.43 14.76 18.01
C GLY A 179 18.22 15.23 19.23
N THR A 180 17.53 15.79 20.22
CA THR A 180 18.12 16.57 21.31
C THR A 180 18.71 15.75 22.46
N ASP A 181 18.17 14.55 22.71
CA ASP A 181 18.57 13.67 23.81
C ASP A 181 18.69 12.21 23.37
N SER A 182 19.47 11.42 24.13
CA SER A 182 19.63 9.99 23.86
C SER A 182 18.31 9.22 24.03
N SER A 183 17.96 8.39 23.04
CA SER A 183 16.73 7.60 23.00
C SER A 183 15.43 8.40 22.82
N ASN A 184 15.50 9.58 22.20
CA ASN A 184 14.33 10.33 21.75
C ASN A 184 13.70 9.73 20.48
N PHE A 185 14.54 9.19 19.59
CA PHE A 185 14.16 8.66 18.28
C PHE A 185 13.42 9.69 17.40
N ALA A 186 13.96 10.91 17.34
CA ALA A 186 13.51 11.92 16.39
C ALA A 186 13.59 11.40 14.95
N GLY A 187 12.64 11.76 14.10
CA GLY A 187 12.57 11.23 12.72
C GLY A 187 11.94 9.84 12.63
N ARG A 188 11.25 9.36 13.68
CA ARG A 188 10.43 8.15 13.57
C ARG A 188 9.17 8.39 12.74
N SER A 189 8.54 9.55 12.94
CA SER A 189 7.50 10.10 12.07
C SER A 189 8.00 11.43 11.54
N VAL A 190 7.80 11.68 10.25
CA VAL A 190 8.11 12.92 9.57
C VAL A 190 6.98 13.20 8.60
N ALA A 191 6.57 14.45 8.46
CA ALA A 191 5.55 14.86 7.52
C ALA A 191 5.71 16.32 7.12
N ILE A 192 5.16 16.66 5.95
CA ILE A 192 4.76 18.04 5.65
C ILE A 192 3.73 18.51 6.69
N ALA A 193 3.91 19.73 7.18
CA ALA A 193 2.92 20.47 7.96
C ALA A 193 2.05 21.36 7.06
N GLY A 194 2.63 21.84 5.94
CA GLY A 194 2.04 22.86 5.06
C GLY A 194 2.41 24.25 5.56
N ASP A 195 1.88 25.30 4.93
CA ASP A 195 2.07 26.70 5.37
C ASP A 195 1.18 26.99 6.59
N VAL A 196 1.71 26.78 7.81
CA VAL A 196 0.93 26.92 9.05
C VAL A 196 0.81 28.36 9.54
N ASP A 197 1.60 29.28 8.97
CA ASP A 197 1.70 30.67 9.43
C ASP A 197 1.39 31.73 8.35
N GLY A 198 1.17 31.28 7.12
CA GLY A 198 0.73 32.08 5.97
C GLY A 198 1.87 32.90 5.34
N ASP A 199 3.12 32.48 5.51
CA ASP A 199 4.28 33.16 4.93
C ASP A 199 4.57 32.75 3.46
N GLY A 200 3.93 31.67 3.01
CA GLY A 200 4.00 31.13 1.66
C GLY A 200 5.10 30.10 1.43
N LEU A 201 5.78 29.64 2.48
CA LEU A 201 6.67 28.48 2.49
C LEU A 201 5.97 27.31 3.19
N ASP A 202 6.25 26.09 2.75
CA ASP A 202 5.77 24.92 3.47
C ASP A 202 6.64 24.65 4.71
N ASP A 203 6.00 24.19 5.78
CA ASP A 203 6.66 23.82 7.02
C ASP A 203 6.72 22.30 7.19
N VAL A 204 7.58 21.82 8.10
CA VAL A 204 7.73 20.37 8.37
C VAL A 204 7.55 20.04 9.85
N ILE A 205 7.06 18.83 10.12
CA ILE A 205 6.92 18.30 11.47
C ILE A 205 7.72 17.01 11.65
N VAL A 206 8.46 16.92 12.76
CA VAL A 206 9.31 15.78 13.12
C VAL A 206 8.89 15.22 14.47
N GLY A 207 8.46 13.97 14.52
CA GLY A 207 8.12 13.26 15.74
C GLY A 207 9.33 12.64 16.45
N ALA A 208 9.40 12.84 17.77
CA ALA A 208 10.37 12.27 18.69
C ALA A 208 9.65 11.46 19.78
N THR A 209 9.02 10.38 19.34
CA THR A 209 8.03 9.56 20.07
C THR A 209 8.44 9.11 21.48
N TRP A 210 9.74 9.01 21.77
CA TRP A 210 10.26 8.53 23.07
C TRP A 210 10.92 9.61 23.93
N ALA A 211 10.91 10.85 23.48
CA ALA A 211 11.48 12.00 24.18
C ALA A 211 10.73 12.33 25.50
N GLY A 212 11.26 13.29 26.26
CA GLY A 212 10.68 13.76 27.52
C GLY A 212 10.65 12.74 28.67
N GLY A 213 11.21 11.53 28.49
CA GLY A 213 11.01 10.42 29.42
C GLY A 213 9.80 9.55 29.07
N ARG A 214 9.52 9.39 27.77
CA ARG A 214 8.39 8.66 27.16
C ARG A 214 7.08 9.43 27.11
N TYR A 215 7.08 10.71 27.43
CA TYR A 215 5.93 11.56 27.12
C TYR A 215 5.74 11.62 25.59
N GLY A 216 6.87 11.66 24.87
CA GLY A 216 6.88 11.89 23.43
C GLY A 216 6.82 13.39 23.14
N GLU A 217 7.44 13.78 22.05
CA GLU A 217 7.51 15.17 21.61
C GLU A 217 7.35 15.22 20.08
N ALA A 218 6.95 16.37 19.56
CA ALA A 218 7.00 16.68 18.13
C ALA A 218 7.56 18.09 17.93
N TYR A 219 8.19 18.32 16.80
CA TYR A 219 8.86 19.58 16.48
C TYR A 219 8.34 20.09 15.14
N LEU A 220 7.61 21.20 15.16
CA LEU A 220 7.28 21.96 13.97
C LEU A 220 8.42 22.92 13.68
N VAL A 221 8.98 22.83 12.48
CA VAL A 221 10.06 23.67 12.00
C VAL A 221 9.55 24.42 10.78
N SER A 222 9.50 25.74 10.89
CA SER A 222 9.01 26.56 9.79
C SER A 222 10.06 26.72 8.69
N GLY A 223 9.64 26.72 7.42
CA GLY A 223 10.51 26.93 6.26
C GLY A 223 11.31 28.24 6.37
N ALA A 224 10.68 29.33 6.82
CA ALA A 224 11.36 30.61 7.02
C ALA A 224 12.38 30.62 8.15
N ASP A 225 12.30 29.69 9.10
CA ASP A 225 13.19 29.62 10.25
C ASP A 225 14.46 28.80 9.99
N LEU A 226 14.50 27.96 8.95
CA LEU A 226 15.59 26.98 8.70
C LEU A 226 17.00 27.61 8.74
N ALA A 227 17.22 28.69 7.98
CA ALA A 227 18.52 29.35 7.93
C ALA A 227 18.90 30.04 9.25
N ALA A 228 17.92 30.47 10.05
CA ALA A 228 18.16 31.06 11.37
C ALA A 228 18.40 29.98 12.43
N ALA A 229 17.74 28.83 12.31
CA ALA A 229 17.92 27.66 13.15
C ALA A 229 19.32 27.05 12.96
N ASP A 230 19.78 26.87 11.72
CA ASP A 230 21.15 26.42 11.39
C ASP A 230 22.21 27.39 11.92
N ALA A 231 21.89 28.68 11.98
CA ALA A 231 22.78 29.69 12.52
C ALA A 231 22.82 29.77 14.05
N ALA A 232 21.89 29.10 14.75
CA ALA A 232 21.63 29.32 16.18
C ALA A 232 22.79 28.82 17.07
N ASP A 233 23.41 27.70 16.71
CA ASP A 233 24.55 27.13 17.44
C ASP A 233 25.90 27.85 17.14
N GLY A 234 25.86 28.84 16.24
CA GLY A 234 26.98 29.66 15.82
C GLY A 234 27.79 29.08 14.66
N THR A 235 27.35 27.95 14.09
CA THR A 235 27.75 27.45 12.78
C THR A 235 26.65 27.75 11.75
N ALA A 236 26.84 27.31 10.51
CA ALA A 236 25.90 27.50 9.40
C ALA A 236 26.33 26.43 8.38
N ASP A 237 26.22 25.18 8.84
CA ASP A 237 26.76 23.99 8.20
C ASP A 237 25.69 23.02 7.71
N GLY A 238 24.42 23.44 7.78
CA GLY A 238 23.24 22.68 7.39
C GLY A 238 22.73 21.77 8.49
N VAL A 239 23.20 21.93 9.73
CA VAL A 239 22.85 21.05 10.85
C VAL A 239 22.04 21.85 11.87
N ILE A 240 20.84 21.36 12.17
CA ILE A 240 19.90 21.99 13.09
C ILE A 240 19.65 21.04 14.25
N ASP A 241 20.08 21.41 15.44
CA ASP A 241 19.64 20.74 16.67
C ASP A 241 18.18 21.12 16.94
N LEU A 242 17.28 20.14 17.10
CA LEU A 242 15.85 20.40 17.28
C LEU A 242 15.52 21.22 18.55
N ASP A 243 16.44 21.35 19.51
CA ASP A 243 16.27 22.22 20.68
C ASP A 243 16.57 23.70 20.39
N PHE A 244 16.91 24.08 19.14
CA PHE A 244 17.07 25.47 18.70
C PHE A 244 15.86 26.33 19.08
N ILE A 245 14.66 25.72 19.09
CA ILE A 245 13.39 26.33 19.50
C ILE A 245 13.51 26.97 20.88
N THR A 246 14.26 26.34 21.79
CA THR A 246 14.47 26.83 23.16
C THR A 246 15.84 27.48 23.36
N ASP A 247 16.67 27.56 22.31
CA ASP A 247 18.01 28.14 22.39
C ASP A 247 17.93 29.66 22.60
N PRO A 248 18.61 30.22 23.63
CA PRO A 248 18.62 31.66 23.89
C PRO A 248 19.26 32.52 22.79
N ASP A 249 20.04 31.94 21.88
CA ASP A 249 20.69 32.61 20.75
C ASP A 249 19.81 32.61 19.47
N PHE A 250 18.73 31.80 19.42
CA PHE A 250 17.72 31.84 18.36
C PHE A 250 16.75 33.02 18.53
N ASP A 251 16.58 33.84 17.49
CA ASP A 251 15.64 34.97 17.52
C ASP A 251 14.21 34.51 17.22
N ARG A 252 13.49 34.12 18.26
CA ARG A 252 12.07 33.72 18.16
C ARG A 252 11.11 34.82 17.70
N SER A 253 11.57 36.06 17.44
CA SER A 253 10.65 37.16 17.12
C SER A 253 10.02 37.02 15.73
N GLY A 254 8.82 36.45 15.70
CA GLY A 254 8.09 36.15 14.46
C GLY A 254 8.41 34.77 13.88
N SER A 255 9.02 33.89 14.68
CA SER A 255 9.18 32.47 14.36
C SER A 255 7.86 31.73 14.57
N SER A 256 7.61 30.74 13.72
CA SER A 256 6.48 29.81 13.81
C SER A 256 6.95 28.38 14.06
N SER A 257 8.15 28.22 14.60
CA SER A 257 8.70 26.94 15.05
C SER A 257 8.35 26.66 16.51
N TYR A 258 7.80 25.48 16.76
CA TYR A 258 7.27 25.07 18.07
C TYR A 258 7.65 23.62 18.44
N GLN A 259 7.91 23.41 19.72
CA GLN A 259 8.06 22.09 20.32
C GLN A 259 6.76 21.72 21.02
N PHE A 260 6.18 20.57 20.68
CA PHE A 260 5.02 19.99 21.34
C PHE A 260 5.47 18.93 22.33
N ILE A 261 4.95 18.98 23.56
CA ILE A 261 5.26 18.02 24.62
C ILE A 261 4.00 17.21 24.95
N GLY A 262 4.15 15.88 25.02
CA GLY A 262 3.09 14.98 25.46
C GLY A 262 2.65 15.20 26.91
N THR A 263 1.41 14.82 27.21
CA THR A 263 0.74 15.14 28.48
C THR A 263 1.14 14.17 29.61
N GLU A 264 1.20 12.86 29.36
CA GLU A 264 1.65 11.86 30.34
C GLU A 264 2.77 10.94 29.85
N ALA A 265 3.52 10.39 30.81
CA ALA A 265 4.63 9.50 30.50
C ALA A 265 4.14 8.13 30.00
N SER A 266 4.61 7.74 28.83
CA SER A 266 4.24 6.53 28.06
C SER A 266 3.07 6.71 27.11
N ASP A 267 2.61 7.94 26.89
CA ASP A 267 1.61 8.26 25.87
C ASP A 267 2.22 8.32 24.46
N TYR A 268 3.53 8.61 24.41
CA TYR A 268 4.35 8.61 23.21
C TYR A 268 3.82 9.57 22.13
N ALA A 269 3.51 10.82 22.51
CA ALA A 269 3.16 11.88 21.57
C ALA A 269 4.18 12.01 20.44
N GLY A 270 3.71 12.35 19.23
CA GLY A 270 4.53 12.31 18.01
C GLY A 270 4.74 10.88 17.48
N SER A 271 3.93 9.91 17.89
CA SER A 271 3.97 8.54 17.32
C SER A 271 3.59 8.51 15.84
N ALA A 272 2.68 9.38 15.45
CA ALA A 272 2.34 9.74 14.08
C ALA A 272 2.12 11.26 14.03
N THR A 273 2.51 11.88 12.93
CA THR A 273 2.37 13.31 12.66
C THR A 273 1.95 13.50 11.21
N ALA A 274 1.11 14.50 10.94
CA ALA A 274 0.64 14.83 9.61
C ALA A 274 0.11 16.28 9.57
N SER A 275 0.04 16.87 8.37
CA SER A 275 -0.87 17.98 8.13
C SER A 275 -2.32 17.48 8.17
N ALA A 276 -3.22 18.30 8.72
CA ALA A 276 -4.66 18.11 8.61
C ALA A 276 -5.23 18.78 7.34
N GLY A 277 -4.45 19.64 6.68
CA GLY A 277 -4.97 20.63 5.73
C GLY A 277 -5.63 21.81 6.47
N ASP A 278 -6.37 22.65 5.75
CA ASP A 278 -7.14 23.76 6.31
C ASP A 278 -8.53 23.26 6.72
N VAL A 279 -8.69 22.83 7.97
CA VAL A 279 -9.93 22.17 8.44
C VAL A 279 -11.01 23.16 8.84
N ASP A 280 -10.65 24.45 9.00
CA ASP A 280 -11.57 25.50 9.45
C ASP A 280 -11.79 26.65 8.46
N GLY A 281 -11.08 26.63 7.34
CA GLY A 281 -11.23 27.53 6.21
C GLY A 281 -10.59 28.90 6.43
N ASP A 282 -9.60 29.01 7.33
CA ASP A 282 -8.90 30.25 7.61
C ASP A 282 -7.73 30.53 6.63
N GLY A 283 -7.36 29.52 5.84
CA GLY A 283 -6.32 29.56 4.82
C GLY A 283 -4.92 29.20 5.32
N LEU A 284 -4.77 28.76 6.58
CA LEU A 284 -3.56 28.19 7.13
C LEU A 284 -3.67 26.67 7.16
N ALA A 285 -2.54 25.98 7.08
CA ALA A 285 -2.52 24.55 7.33
C ALA A 285 -2.61 24.25 8.84
N ASP A 286 -3.38 23.22 9.18
CA ASP A 286 -3.52 22.71 10.54
C ASP A 286 -2.74 21.40 10.72
N LEU A 287 -2.52 21.00 11.97
CA LEU A 287 -1.60 19.90 12.33
C LEU A 287 -2.32 18.77 13.06
N ILE A 288 -1.87 17.54 12.82
CA ILE A 288 -2.27 16.35 13.58
C ILE A 288 -1.05 15.77 14.30
N ILE A 289 -1.16 15.59 15.62
CA ILE A 289 -0.15 14.92 16.44
C ILE A 289 -0.82 13.79 17.22
N SER A 290 -0.32 12.57 17.06
CA SER A 290 -0.89 11.39 17.74
C SER A 290 -0.07 10.98 18.96
N ALA A 291 -0.77 10.55 20.00
CA ALA A 291 -0.25 9.89 21.19
C ALA A 291 -0.98 8.55 21.37
N ALA A 292 -0.64 7.58 20.51
CA ALA A 292 -1.43 6.36 20.33
C ALA A 292 -1.52 5.47 21.58
N TYR A 293 -0.74 5.74 22.62
CA TYR A 293 -0.75 4.97 23.87
C TYR A 293 -1.33 5.73 25.05
N ALA A 294 -1.85 6.94 24.82
CA ALA A 294 -2.45 7.75 25.85
C ALA A 294 -3.66 7.05 26.52
N ASP A 295 -3.88 7.39 27.79
CA ASP A 295 -4.84 6.71 28.66
C ASP A 295 -6.20 7.46 28.78
N GLY A 296 -6.44 8.50 27.97
CA GLY A 296 -7.59 9.44 28.08
C GLY A 296 -8.97 8.82 28.25
N GLY A 297 -9.37 7.91 27.36
CA GLY A 297 -10.64 7.18 27.45
C GLY A 297 -10.52 5.77 28.06
N GLY A 298 -9.32 5.35 28.45
CA GLY A 298 -9.00 4.00 28.93
C GLY A 298 -7.54 3.67 28.72
N SER A 299 -7.04 2.59 29.35
CA SER A 299 -5.61 2.25 29.27
C SER A 299 -5.18 1.96 27.83
N ALA A 300 -4.26 2.76 27.28
CA ALA A 300 -3.81 2.78 25.89
C ALA A 300 -4.98 2.85 24.90
N SER A 301 -5.97 3.68 25.20
CA SER A 301 -7.07 3.99 24.27
C SER A 301 -6.61 4.87 23.12
N GLY A 302 -5.58 5.69 23.34
CA GLY A 302 -4.99 6.58 22.36
C GLY A 302 -5.65 7.95 22.32
N GLU A 303 -4.86 8.96 21.97
CA GLU A 303 -5.30 10.35 21.80
C GLU A 303 -4.71 10.94 20.53
N VAL A 304 -5.45 11.85 19.89
CA VAL A 304 -5.02 12.61 18.72
C VAL A 304 -5.32 14.07 18.95
N TYR A 305 -4.37 14.93 18.59
CA TYR A 305 -4.47 16.37 18.77
C TYR A 305 -4.51 17.03 17.39
N LEU A 306 -5.62 17.71 17.08
CA LEU A 306 -5.75 18.63 15.97
C LEU A 306 -5.43 20.03 16.49
N ILE A 307 -4.44 20.68 15.88
CA ILE A 307 -3.94 21.98 16.30
C ILE A 307 -4.05 22.92 15.11
N SER A 308 -4.85 23.96 15.25
CA SER A 308 -5.00 24.93 14.16
C SER A 308 -3.76 25.82 14.04
N GLY A 309 -3.35 26.13 12.80
CA GLY A 309 -2.23 27.04 12.52
C GLY A 309 -2.42 28.41 13.18
N ALA A 310 -3.65 28.95 13.16
CA ALA A 310 -3.99 30.21 13.82
C ALA A 310 -3.90 30.17 15.37
N ASP A 311 -3.98 28.98 15.97
CA ASP A 311 -3.97 28.80 17.43
C ASP A 311 -2.56 28.65 18.01
N LEU A 312 -1.53 28.37 17.21
CA LEU A 312 -0.17 28.06 17.68
C LEU A 312 0.40 29.08 18.69
N ALA A 313 0.32 30.37 18.36
CA ALA A 313 0.82 31.43 19.25
C ALA A 313 0.00 31.58 20.54
N ALA A 314 -1.29 31.23 20.51
CA ALA A 314 -2.14 31.25 21.69
C ALA A 314 -1.93 30.00 22.56
N ALA A 315 -1.65 28.85 21.94
CA ALA A 315 -1.30 27.60 22.59
C ALA A 315 0.02 27.72 23.36
N ASP A 316 1.08 28.28 22.75
CA ASP A 316 2.37 28.59 23.40
C ASP A 316 2.19 29.57 24.59
N ALA A 317 1.21 30.47 24.48
CA ALA A 317 0.93 31.42 25.54
C ALA A 317 0.10 30.85 26.72
N ALA A 318 -0.47 29.65 26.57
CA ALA A 318 -1.47 29.11 27.50
C ALA A 318 -0.88 28.80 28.88
N ASP A 319 0.35 28.29 28.94
CA ASP A 319 1.03 27.97 30.20
C ASP A 319 1.59 29.22 30.93
N GLY A 320 1.39 30.40 30.35
CA GLY A 320 1.84 31.70 30.84
C GLY A 320 3.25 32.08 30.43
N THR A 321 3.91 31.27 29.61
CA THR A 321 5.14 31.61 28.89
C THR A 321 4.83 31.87 27.42
N ALA A 322 5.84 32.02 26.57
CA ALA A 322 5.73 32.25 25.13
C ALA A 322 7.14 31.96 24.60
N ASP A 323 7.58 30.74 24.86
CA ASP A 323 8.95 30.28 24.73
C ASP A 323 9.11 29.24 23.62
N GLY A 324 8.03 28.95 22.90
CA GLY A 324 7.98 27.99 21.80
C GLY A 324 7.61 26.59 22.21
N VAL A 325 7.29 26.38 23.49
CA VAL A 325 6.94 25.07 24.01
C VAL A 325 5.44 25.02 24.25
N ILE A 326 4.77 24.13 23.53
CA ILE A 326 3.34 23.88 23.64
C ILE A 326 3.14 22.54 24.37
N ASP A 327 2.52 22.57 25.54
CA ASP A 327 1.98 21.35 26.16
C ASP A 327 0.70 20.97 25.42
N LEU A 328 0.58 19.71 24.99
CA LEU A 328 -0.60 19.24 24.25
C LEU A 328 -1.89 19.33 25.10
N ASP A 329 -1.79 19.46 26.42
CA ASP A 329 -2.95 19.68 27.28
C ASP A 329 -3.55 21.11 27.19
N PHE A 330 -2.94 22.02 26.41
CA PHE A 330 -3.41 23.40 26.22
C PHE A 330 -4.88 23.50 25.79
N ILE A 331 -5.37 22.51 25.02
CA ILE A 331 -6.77 22.41 24.57
C ILE A 331 -7.73 22.44 25.76
N THR A 332 -7.34 21.84 26.88
CA THR A 332 -8.13 21.79 28.11
C THR A 332 -7.68 22.82 29.16
N ASP A 333 -6.65 23.62 28.86
CA ASP A 333 -6.14 24.63 29.79
C ASP A 333 -7.16 25.77 29.95
N PRO A 334 -7.53 26.15 31.20
CA PRO A 334 -8.48 27.23 31.45
C PRO A 334 -8.01 28.63 31.03
N ASP A 335 -6.71 28.83 30.80
CA ASP A 335 -6.11 30.09 30.35
C ASP A 335 -6.03 30.19 28.81
N PHE A 336 -6.24 29.09 28.06
CA PHE A 336 -6.38 29.10 26.60
C PHE A 336 -7.76 29.66 26.18
N ASP A 337 -7.76 30.69 25.32
CA ASP A 337 -9.00 31.28 24.81
C ASP A 337 -9.58 30.45 23.66
N ARG A 338 -10.40 29.45 24.01
CA ARG A 338 -11.10 28.62 23.04
C ARG A 338 -12.11 29.35 22.15
N SER A 339 -12.34 30.66 22.32
CA SER A 339 -13.39 31.36 21.58
C SER A 339 -13.03 31.58 20.10
N GLY A 340 -13.49 30.65 19.26
CA GLY A 340 -13.18 30.63 17.83
C GLY A 340 -11.90 29.87 17.49
N SER A 341 -11.40 29.05 18.42
CA SER A 341 -10.36 28.06 18.18
C SER A 341 -10.95 26.86 17.44
N SER A 342 -10.13 26.27 16.56
CA SER A 342 -10.42 25.03 15.83
C SER A 342 -9.48 23.90 16.26
N SER A 343 -8.89 24.02 17.45
CA SER A 343 -8.04 23.00 18.05
C SER A 343 -8.84 22.05 18.94
N TYR A 344 -8.66 20.75 18.72
CA TYR A 344 -9.42 19.66 19.33
C TYR A 344 -8.53 18.51 19.76
N GLN A 345 -8.93 17.84 20.84
CA GLN A 345 -8.35 16.58 21.31
C GLN A 345 -9.38 15.48 21.05
N PHE A 346 -9.01 14.47 20.26
CA PHE A 346 -9.78 13.25 20.08
C PHE A 346 -9.31 12.18 21.06
N ILE A 347 -10.24 11.55 21.76
CA ILE A 347 -9.95 10.46 22.70
C ILE A 347 -10.56 9.15 22.22
N GLY A 348 -9.74 8.09 22.23
CA GLY A 348 -10.20 6.72 21.98
C GLY A 348 -11.09 6.23 23.12
N THR A 349 -12.10 5.41 22.81
CA THR A 349 -13.19 5.10 23.75
C THR A 349 -13.03 3.76 24.47
N GLU A 350 -12.22 2.84 23.94
CA GLU A 350 -11.89 1.56 24.58
C GLU A 350 -10.38 1.39 24.80
N GLY A 351 -10.02 0.65 25.85
CA GLY A 351 -8.61 0.49 26.22
C GLY A 351 -7.91 -0.56 25.38
N SER A 352 -6.68 -0.24 24.94
CA SER A 352 -5.82 -1.04 24.04
C SER A 352 -6.23 -1.02 22.57
N ASP A 353 -7.00 -0.01 22.17
CA ASP A 353 -7.44 0.21 20.78
C ASP A 353 -6.42 1.04 19.98
N TYR A 354 -5.61 1.84 20.68
CA TYR A 354 -4.54 2.69 20.13
C TYR A 354 -5.01 3.69 19.07
N ALA A 355 -6.03 4.50 19.38
CA ALA A 355 -6.47 5.59 18.52
C ALA A 355 -5.32 6.53 18.19
N GLY A 356 -5.18 6.86 16.90
CA GLY A 356 -4.00 7.59 16.39
C GLY A 356 -2.83 6.67 16.08
N SER A 357 -3.05 5.37 15.86
CA SER A 357 -2.00 4.46 15.36
C SER A 357 -1.50 4.87 13.97
N ALA A 358 -2.36 5.53 13.20
CA ALA A 358 -2.03 6.27 11.98
C ALA A 358 -3.00 7.45 11.85
N THR A 359 -2.55 8.55 11.26
CA THR A 359 -3.36 9.76 11.04
C THR A 359 -2.93 10.45 9.75
N ALA A 360 -3.89 11.11 9.09
CA ALA A 360 -3.65 11.92 7.90
C ALA A 360 -4.80 12.91 7.69
N SER A 361 -4.58 13.93 6.86
CA SER A 361 -5.68 14.58 6.15
C SER A 361 -6.37 13.57 5.23
N ALA A 362 -7.70 13.64 5.18
CA ALA A 362 -8.52 12.94 4.22
C ALA A 362 -8.70 13.72 2.91
N GLY A 363 -8.33 15.01 2.88
CA GLY A 363 -8.73 15.94 1.83
C GLY A 363 -10.19 16.39 2.02
N ASP A 364 -10.77 17.05 1.01
CA ASP A 364 -12.18 17.47 1.01
C ASP A 364 -13.04 16.33 0.41
N VAL A 365 -13.56 15.45 1.27
CA VAL A 365 -14.26 14.22 0.82
C VAL A 365 -15.72 14.50 0.46
N ASP A 366 -16.26 15.65 0.86
CA ASP A 366 -17.68 15.98 0.70
C ASP A 366 -17.95 17.24 -0.16
N GLY A 367 -16.89 17.94 -0.55
CA GLY A 367 -16.90 19.08 -1.46
C GLY A 367 -17.34 20.37 -0.80
N ASP A 368 -17.21 20.50 0.52
CA ASP A 368 -17.56 21.71 1.26
C ASP A 368 -16.44 22.78 1.27
N GLY A 369 -15.23 22.38 0.86
CA GLY A 369 -14.04 23.22 0.75
C GLY A 369 -13.18 23.30 2.00
N LEU A 370 -13.50 22.52 3.04
CA LEU A 370 -12.66 22.29 4.21
C LEU A 370 -11.92 20.97 4.06
N ALA A 371 -10.74 20.87 4.65
CA ALA A 371 -10.08 19.59 4.77
C ALA A 371 -10.72 18.73 5.86
N ASP A 372 -10.85 17.43 5.60
CA ASP A 372 -11.32 16.44 6.54
C ASP A 372 -10.15 15.62 7.11
N LEU A 373 -10.41 14.86 8.17
CA LEU A 373 -9.39 14.07 8.88
C LEU A 373 -9.70 12.58 8.84
N ILE A 374 -8.67 11.74 8.76
CA ILE A 374 -8.80 10.30 8.97
C ILE A 374 -7.88 9.82 10.11
N ILE A 375 -8.47 9.11 11.07
CA ILE A 375 -7.79 8.57 12.25
C ILE A 375 -7.92 7.04 12.26
N GLY A 376 -6.77 6.34 12.26
CA GLY A 376 -6.70 4.90 12.40
C GLY A 376 -6.69 4.43 13.85
N VAL A 377 -7.42 3.36 14.12
CA VAL A 377 -7.56 2.72 15.44
C VAL A 377 -7.36 1.21 15.28
N SER A 378 -6.11 0.82 15.02
CA SER A 378 -5.76 -0.51 14.49
C SER A 378 -6.12 -1.72 15.37
N ALA A 379 -6.37 -1.53 16.66
CA ALA A 379 -6.71 -2.62 17.57
C ALA A 379 -8.16 -2.62 18.06
N ALA A 380 -9.00 -1.73 17.53
CA ALA A 380 -10.41 -1.63 17.89
C ALA A 380 -11.23 -2.88 17.54
N ASP A 381 -12.31 -3.05 18.30
CA ASP A 381 -13.08 -4.30 18.37
C ASP A 381 -14.42 -4.27 17.59
N GLY A 382 -14.76 -3.18 16.87
CA GLY A 382 -16.08 -2.95 16.26
C GLY A 382 -16.57 -4.04 15.31
N GLY A 383 -15.71 -4.55 14.42
CA GLY A 383 -15.99 -5.68 13.53
C GLY A 383 -15.63 -7.06 14.11
N GLY A 384 -15.08 -7.09 15.32
CA GLY A 384 -14.51 -8.27 15.96
C GLY A 384 -13.19 -7.96 16.67
N MET A 385 -12.70 -8.90 17.49
CA MET A 385 -11.51 -8.68 18.33
C MET A 385 -10.29 -8.22 17.51
N SER A 386 -9.86 -6.98 17.71
CA SER A 386 -8.79 -6.27 17.00
C SER A 386 -8.94 -6.34 15.48
N SER A 387 -10.18 -6.26 15.00
CA SER A 387 -10.48 -6.10 13.57
C SER A 387 -9.99 -4.75 13.04
N GLY A 388 -9.86 -3.76 13.94
CA GLY A 388 -9.40 -2.42 13.64
C GLY A 388 -10.52 -1.54 13.08
N GLU A 389 -10.36 -0.23 13.22
CA GLU A 389 -11.30 0.79 12.78
C GLU A 389 -10.57 1.99 12.18
N ALA A 390 -11.28 2.79 11.38
CA ALA A 390 -10.84 4.11 10.96
C ALA A 390 -11.99 5.11 11.10
N TYR A 391 -11.69 6.35 11.43
CA TYR A 391 -12.68 7.42 11.66
C TYR A 391 -12.41 8.54 10.67
N LEU A 392 -13.35 8.78 9.77
CA LEU A 392 -13.40 9.99 8.93
C LEU A 392 -14.20 11.05 9.68
N ILE A 393 -13.58 12.21 9.87
CA ILE A 393 -14.14 13.33 10.62
C ILE A 393 -14.12 14.54 9.70
N SER A 394 -15.29 15.05 9.37
CA SER A 394 -15.36 16.23 8.50
C SER A 394 -14.98 17.50 9.25
N GLY A 395 -14.24 18.40 8.60
CA GLY A 395 -13.87 19.70 9.15
C GLY A 395 -15.10 20.51 9.61
N ALA A 396 -16.21 20.45 8.85
CA ALA A 396 -17.46 21.11 9.20
C ALA A 396 -18.18 20.49 10.42
N ASP A 397 -17.89 19.24 10.76
CA ASP A 397 -18.54 18.51 11.85
C ASP A 397 -17.85 18.70 13.21
N LEU A 398 -16.61 19.20 13.26
CA LEU A 398 -15.79 19.28 14.48
C LEU A 398 -16.51 19.95 15.67
N ALA A 399 -17.12 21.12 15.44
CA ALA A 399 -17.83 21.84 16.49
C ALA A 399 -19.12 21.13 16.96
N ALA A 400 -19.74 20.32 16.10
CA ALA A 400 -20.90 19.51 16.45
C ALA A 400 -20.49 18.22 17.17
N ALA A 401 -19.34 17.63 16.80
CA ALA A 401 -18.74 16.49 17.47
C ALA A 401 -18.32 16.82 18.91
N ASP A 402 -17.64 17.95 19.13
CA ASP A 402 -17.30 18.47 20.48
C ASP A 402 -18.56 18.76 21.34
N ALA A 403 -19.67 19.08 20.68
CA ALA A 403 -20.93 19.34 21.38
C ALA A 403 -21.73 18.06 21.74
N ALA A 404 -21.35 16.90 21.20
CA ALA A 404 -22.16 15.68 21.22
C ALA A 404 -22.31 15.10 22.63
N ASP A 405 -21.25 15.12 23.43
CA ASP A 405 -21.25 14.62 24.82
C ASP A 405 -21.94 15.58 25.82
N GLY A 406 -22.37 16.75 25.32
CA GLY A 406 -23.01 17.82 26.09
C GLY A 406 -22.05 18.82 26.74
N ALA A 407 -20.75 18.70 26.49
CA ALA A 407 -19.74 19.73 26.69
C ALA A 407 -19.48 20.47 25.37
N ALA A 408 -18.53 21.39 25.37
CA ALA A 408 -18.00 22.08 24.19
C ALA A 408 -16.65 22.63 24.66
N ASP A 409 -15.80 21.70 25.07
CA ASP A 409 -14.56 21.94 25.80
C ASP A 409 -13.31 21.54 25.01
N GLY A 410 -13.51 21.14 23.76
CA GLY A 410 -12.46 20.75 22.82
C GLY A 410 -12.13 19.29 22.82
N VAL A 411 -12.79 18.49 23.65
CA VAL A 411 -12.54 17.06 23.74
C VAL A 411 -13.64 16.32 22.97
N ILE A 412 -13.24 15.57 21.96
CA ILE A 412 -14.14 14.78 21.11
C ILE A 412 -13.89 13.30 21.42
N ASP A 413 -14.89 12.62 21.98
CA ASP A 413 -14.91 11.17 22.04
C ASP A 413 -15.08 10.61 20.62
N LEU A 414 -14.22 9.68 20.18
CA LEU A 414 -14.31 9.13 18.82
C LEU A 414 -15.65 8.42 18.54
N ASP A 415 -16.37 7.95 19.56
CA ASP A 415 -17.68 7.33 19.41
C ASP A 415 -18.83 8.32 19.13
N PHE A 416 -18.55 9.63 19.02
CA PHE A 416 -19.54 10.69 18.72
C PHE A 416 -20.40 10.38 17.48
N ILE A 417 -19.84 9.66 16.49
CA ILE A 417 -20.53 9.26 15.26
C ILE A 417 -21.81 8.46 15.58
N THR A 418 -21.75 7.66 16.66
CA THR A 418 -22.86 6.83 17.12
C THR A 418 -23.64 7.46 18.29
N ASP A 419 -23.22 8.65 18.76
CA ASP A 419 -23.88 9.34 19.85
C ASP A 419 -25.28 9.81 19.43
N PRO A 420 -26.34 9.52 20.21
CA PRO A 420 -27.70 9.91 19.87
C PRO A 420 -27.98 11.43 19.87
N ASP A 421 -27.10 12.23 20.47
CA ASP A 421 -27.18 13.68 20.54
C ASP A 421 -26.38 14.38 19.41
N PHE A 422 -25.53 13.64 18.66
CA PHE A 422 -24.89 14.14 17.43
C PHE A 422 -25.90 14.23 16.26
N ASP A 423 -26.00 15.40 15.61
CA ASP A 423 -26.90 15.60 14.47
C ASP A 423 -26.29 15.08 13.17
N ARG A 424 -26.46 13.78 12.90
CA ARG A 424 -26.02 13.15 11.62
C ARG A 424 -26.65 13.75 10.36
N ALA A 425 -27.65 14.63 10.45
CA ALA A 425 -28.37 15.11 9.28
C ALA A 425 -27.50 16.04 8.41
N GLY A 426 -26.85 15.46 7.41
CA GLY A 426 -25.93 16.18 6.51
C GLY A 426 -24.49 16.23 7.01
N SER A 427 -24.14 15.39 7.99
CA SER A 427 -22.77 15.10 8.39
C SER A 427 -22.10 14.20 7.35
N SER A 428 -20.80 14.39 7.17
CA SER A 428 -19.93 13.57 6.32
C SER A 428 -18.88 12.82 7.15
N SER A 429 -19.15 12.65 8.44
CA SER A 429 -18.32 11.87 9.36
C SER A 429 -18.80 10.41 9.45
N TYR A 430 -17.84 9.48 9.36
CA TYR A 430 -18.08 8.04 9.28
C TYR A 430 -17.05 7.23 10.06
N GLN A 431 -17.52 6.13 10.64
CA GLN A 431 -16.69 5.10 11.28
C GLN A 431 -16.61 3.91 10.32
N PHE A 432 -15.41 3.50 9.96
CA PHE A 432 -15.15 2.29 9.20
C PHE A 432 -14.77 1.16 10.17
N ILE A 433 -15.45 0.02 10.09
CA ILE A 433 -15.15 -1.16 10.90
C ILE A 433 -14.48 -2.24 10.04
N GLY A 434 -13.43 -2.87 10.58
CA GLY A 434 -12.71 -3.96 9.93
C GLY A 434 -13.53 -5.24 9.80
N THR A 435 -13.19 -6.09 8.85
CA THR A 435 -14.03 -7.23 8.43
C THR A 435 -13.87 -8.49 9.27
N GLU A 436 -12.63 -8.86 9.64
CA GLU A 436 -12.34 -10.04 10.45
C GLU A 436 -11.45 -9.72 11.65
N ALA A 437 -11.51 -10.59 12.67
CA ALA A 437 -10.75 -10.39 13.90
C ALA A 437 -9.25 -10.50 13.64
N SER A 438 -8.48 -9.54 14.17
CA SER A 438 -7.02 -9.42 14.03
C SER A 438 -6.52 -8.95 12.66
N ASP A 439 -7.40 -8.44 11.79
CA ASP A 439 -7.01 -7.84 10.51
C ASP A 439 -6.33 -6.48 10.67
N GLY A 440 -6.75 -5.73 11.70
CA GLY A 440 -6.25 -4.43 12.09
C GLY A 440 -6.39 -3.36 11.01
N ALA A 441 -7.60 -3.19 10.46
CA ALA A 441 -7.93 -2.03 9.64
C ALA A 441 -7.62 -0.72 10.38
N GLY A 442 -7.17 0.31 9.65
CA GLY A 442 -6.69 1.56 10.25
C GLY A 442 -5.27 1.47 10.81
N ALA A 443 -4.52 0.40 10.52
CA ALA A 443 -3.08 0.33 10.80
C ALA A 443 -2.28 1.38 10.01
N SER A 444 -2.77 1.73 8.82
CA SER A 444 -2.32 2.87 8.04
C SER A 444 -3.53 3.51 7.36
N VAL A 445 -3.53 4.83 7.24
CA VAL A 445 -4.61 5.62 6.62
C VAL A 445 -3.98 6.79 5.87
N ALA A 446 -4.60 7.20 4.77
CA ALA A 446 -4.23 8.41 4.03
C ALA A 446 -5.41 8.89 3.16
N SER A 447 -5.36 10.15 2.72
CA SER A 447 -6.06 10.53 1.50
C SER A 447 -5.45 9.78 0.31
N ALA A 448 -6.32 9.31 -0.58
CA ALA A 448 -5.93 8.76 -1.87
C ALA A 448 -5.85 9.84 -2.96
N GLY A 449 -6.32 11.06 -2.69
CA GLY A 449 -6.60 12.09 -3.70
C GLY A 449 -7.87 11.77 -4.49
N ASP A 450 -8.11 12.49 -5.60
CA ASP A 450 -9.24 12.23 -6.50
C ASP A 450 -8.86 11.13 -7.51
N VAL A 451 -9.16 9.88 -7.17
CA VAL A 451 -8.73 8.69 -7.94
C VAL A 451 -9.72 8.41 -9.08
N ASP A 452 -11.00 8.65 -8.84
CA ASP A 452 -12.06 8.39 -9.83
C ASP A 452 -12.37 9.60 -10.75
N GLY A 453 -11.86 10.79 -10.42
CA GLY A 453 -11.96 12.01 -11.22
C GLY A 453 -13.28 12.76 -11.04
N ASP A 454 -13.97 12.56 -9.91
CA ASP A 454 -15.23 13.23 -9.61
C ASP A 454 -15.07 14.60 -8.91
N GLY A 455 -13.86 14.91 -8.46
CA GLY A 455 -13.46 16.15 -7.80
C GLY A 455 -13.60 16.15 -6.28
N LEU A 456 -13.95 15.01 -5.67
CA LEU A 456 -13.88 14.78 -4.23
C LEU A 456 -12.59 14.02 -3.90
N ALA A 457 -12.10 14.18 -2.68
CA ALA A 457 -11.01 13.35 -2.19
C ALA A 457 -11.50 11.94 -1.83
N ASP A 458 -10.71 10.94 -2.19
CA ASP A 458 -10.94 9.55 -1.83
C ASP A 458 -10.03 9.13 -0.65
N LEU A 459 -10.34 8.00 -0.03
CA LEU A 459 -9.67 7.50 1.16
C LEU A 459 -8.99 6.17 0.89
N ILE A 460 -7.85 5.93 1.54
CA ILE A 460 -7.20 4.61 1.55
C ILE A 460 -6.96 4.15 2.99
N VAL A 461 -7.40 2.92 3.30
CA VAL A 461 -7.29 2.30 4.63
C VAL A 461 -6.56 0.96 4.51
N GLY A 462 -5.45 0.81 5.23
CA GLY A 462 -4.66 -0.42 5.29
C GLY A 462 -5.06 -1.34 6.45
N ALA A 463 -5.16 -2.63 6.15
CA ALA A 463 -5.36 -3.73 7.10
C ALA A 463 -4.22 -4.75 6.93
N ALA A 464 -3.04 -4.39 7.43
CA ALA A 464 -1.78 -5.10 7.15
C ALA A 464 -1.75 -6.57 7.63
N TRP A 465 -2.66 -6.95 8.53
CA TRP A 465 -2.72 -8.30 9.07
C TRP A 465 -3.88 -9.13 8.56
N ALA A 466 -4.67 -8.58 7.62
CA ALA A 466 -5.79 -9.29 7.02
C ALA A 466 -5.37 -10.57 6.28
N ASP A 467 -6.29 -11.53 6.27
CA ASP A 467 -6.04 -12.92 5.85
C ASP A 467 -6.56 -13.26 4.44
N GLY A 468 -7.10 -12.31 3.68
CA GLY A 468 -7.84 -12.54 2.42
C GLY A 468 -7.12 -13.39 1.37
N GLY A 469 -5.82 -13.17 1.16
CA GLY A 469 -5.00 -13.95 0.24
C GLY A 469 -4.10 -15.01 0.90
N GLY A 470 -4.10 -15.08 2.23
CA GLY A 470 -3.31 -15.99 3.05
C GLY A 470 -3.05 -15.39 4.44
N ASN A 471 -2.51 -16.16 5.38
CA ASN A 471 -2.30 -15.68 6.75
C ASN A 471 -1.42 -14.42 6.77
N ASN A 472 -1.92 -13.28 7.25
CA ASN A 472 -1.31 -11.96 7.26
C ASN A 472 -0.83 -11.53 5.86
N SER A 473 -1.59 -11.81 4.80
CA SER A 473 -1.28 -11.30 3.47
C SER A 473 -1.46 -9.80 3.35
N GLY A 474 -2.37 -9.25 4.17
CA GLY A 474 -2.75 -7.86 4.17
C GLY A 474 -3.82 -7.54 3.13
N GLU A 475 -4.58 -6.49 3.41
CA GLU A 475 -5.63 -5.93 2.55
C GLU A 475 -5.60 -4.40 2.61
N VAL A 476 -6.11 -3.76 1.56
CA VAL A 476 -6.25 -2.31 1.48
C VAL A 476 -7.60 -1.96 0.88
N TYR A 477 -8.23 -0.90 1.38
CA TYR A 477 -9.54 -0.44 0.96
C TYR A 477 -9.40 0.98 0.40
N LEU A 478 -9.69 1.15 -0.89
CA LEU A 478 -9.93 2.45 -1.52
C LEU A 478 -11.43 2.73 -1.44
N ILE A 479 -11.78 3.88 -0.86
CA ILE A 479 -13.15 4.29 -0.60
C ILE A 479 -13.34 5.66 -1.25
N SER A 480 -14.21 5.72 -2.26
CA SER A 480 -14.50 7.00 -2.94
C SER A 480 -15.33 7.92 -2.04
N GLY A 481 -15.03 9.22 -2.05
CA GLY A 481 -15.78 10.22 -1.29
C GLY A 481 -17.28 10.23 -1.67
N ALA A 482 -17.59 10.05 -2.96
CA ALA A 482 -18.97 9.96 -3.44
C ALA A 482 -19.70 8.68 -3.02
N ASP A 483 -18.98 7.61 -2.65
CA ASP A 483 -19.55 6.32 -2.27
C ASP A 483 -19.97 6.26 -0.79
N LEU A 484 -19.49 7.15 0.08
CA LEU A 484 -19.66 7.08 1.54
C LEU A 484 -21.12 6.90 1.99
N ALA A 485 -22.03 7.74 1.48
CA ALA A 485 -23.45 7.66 1.84
C ALA A 485 -24.14 6.39 1.31
N ALA A 486 -23.67 5.83 0.20
CA ALA A 486 -24.18 4.58 -0.35
C ALA A 486 -23.60 3.36 0.39
N ALA A 487 -22.34 3.45 0.85
CA ALA A 487 -21.68 2.44 1.67
C ALA A 487 -22.35 2.32 3.05
N ASP A 488 -22.63 3.44 3.74
CA ASP A 488 -23.39 3.48 5.00
C ASP A 488 -24.79 2.89 4.83
N ALA A 489 -25.41 3.10 3.68
CA ALA A 489 -26.73 2.55 3.39
C ALA A 489 -26.74 1.05 3.04
N ALA A 490 -25.58 0.45 2.72
CA ALA A 490 -25.48 -0.89 2.14
C ALA A 490 -25.85 -1.99 3.15
N ASP A 491 -25.48 -1.82 4.43
CA ASP A 491 -25.75 -2.79 5.49
C ASP A 491 -27.22 -2.75 6.02
N GLY A 492 -27.98 -1.77 5.53
CA GLY A 492 -29.40 -1.55 5.86
C GLY A 492 -29.66 -0.62 7.04
N ALA A 493 -28.61 -0.01 7.62
CA ALA A 493 -28.68 1.18 8.45
C ALA A 493 -28.24 2.42 7.64
N ALA A 494 -28.20 3.58 8.28
CA ALA A 494 -27.63 4.82 7.74
C ALA A 494 -27.23 5.63 8.98
N ASP A 495 -26.38 4.99 9.77
CA ASP A 495 -26.04 5.37 11.14
C ASP A 495 -24.59 5.81 11.28
N GLY A 496 -23.84 5.82 10.18
CA GLY A 496 -22.46 6.31 10.14
C GLY A 496 -21.42 5.25 10.27
N VAL A 497 -21.83 4.01 10.47
CA VAL A 497 -20.93 2.89 10.59
C VAL A 497 -20.92 2.17 9.25
N ILE A 498 -19.75 2.16 8.60
CA ILE A 498 -19.52 1.48 7.33
C ILE A 498 -18.68 0.24 7.62
N ASP A 499 -19.22 -0.94 7.35
CA ASP A 499 -18.42 -2.16 7.29
C ASP A 499 -17.56 -2.13 6.03
N LEU A 500 -16.25 -2.32 6.16
CA LEU A 500 -15.33 -2.32 5.02
C LEU A 500 -15.66 -3.44 4.00
N ASP A 501 -16.45 -4.45 4.38
CA ASP A 501 -16.95 -5.47 3.45
C ASP A 501 -18.05 -4.96 2.47
N PHE A 502 -18.52 -3.71 2.61
CA PHE A 502 -19.52 -3.08 1.75
C PHE A 502 -19.19 -3.17 0.25
N ILE A 503 -17.89 -3.17 -0.08
CA ILE A 503 -17.36 -3.29 -1.43
C ILE A 503 -17.88 -4.58 -2.10
N THR A 504 -18.04 -5.64 -1.32
CA THR A 504 -18.54 -6.94 -1.77
C THR A 504 -20.03 -7.16 -1.48
N ASP A 505 -20.70 -6.19 -0.85
CA ASP A 505 -22.11 -6.30 -0.51
C ASP A 505 -22.98 -6.28 -1.78
N PRO A 506 -23.91 -7.24 -1.96
CA PRO A 506 -24.77 -7.31 -3.13
C PRO A 506 -25.78 -6.17 -3.28
N ASP A 507 -26.04 -5.40 -2.21
CA ASP A 507 -26.94 -4.26 -2.17
C ASP A 507 -26.19 -2.93 -2.43
N PHE A 508 -24.85 -2.90 -2.45
CA PHE A 508 -24.04 -1.76 -2.88
C PHE A 508 -24.03 -1.61 -4.41
N ASP A 509 -24.34 -0.40 -4.91
CA ASP A 509 -24.44 -0.15 -6.36
C ASP A 509 -23.07 0.15 -6.97
N ARG A 510 -22.44 -0.91 -7.49
CA ARG A 510 -21.13 -0.81 -8.16
C ARG A 510 -21.14 -0.23 -9.57
N THR A 511 -22.28 0.29 -10.08
CA THR A 511 -22.34 0.71 -11.49
C THR A 511 -21.59 2.00 -11.80
N ASP A 512 -21.44 2.87 -10.81
CA ASP A 512 -20.71 4.14 -10.87
C ASP A 512 -19.75 4.28 -9.66
N ALA A 513 -19.36 3.17 -9.01
CA ALA A 513 -18.55 3.19 -7.78
C ALA A 513 -17.05 3.31 -8.06
N GLY A 514 -16.38 4.18 -7.29
CA GLY A 514 -14.91 4.37 -7.28
C GLY A 514 -14.20 3.49 -6.24
N SER A 515 -14.94 2.74 -5.42
CA SER A 515 -14.38 1.96 -4.31
C SER A 515 -13.91 0.54 -4.67
N TYR A 516 -12.72 0.17 -4.17
CA TYR A 516 -12.03 -1.11 -4.44
C TYR A 516 -11.35 -1.71 -3.19
N GLN A 517 -11.34 -3.03 -3.10
CA GLN A 517 -10.56 -3.78 -2.11
C GLN A 517 -9.36 -4.42 -2.80
N PHE A 518 -8.15 -4.18 -2.30
CA PHE A 518 -6.94 -4.85 -2.75
C PHE A 518 -6.54 -5.95 -1.79
N VAL A 519 -6.31 -7.16 -2.30
CA VAL A 519 -5.95 -8.32 -1.50
C VAL A 519 -4.52 -8.73 -1.77
N GLY A 520 -3.69 -8.74 -0.73
CA GLY A 520 -2.32 -9.22 -0.81
C GLY A 520 -2.28 -10.71 -1.18
N ALA A 521 -1.34 -11.13 -2.04
CA ALA A 521 -1.45 -12.43 -2.69
C ALA A 521 -0.69 -13.59 -2.01
N GLU A 522 0.29 -13.34 -1.13
CA GLU A 522 0.99 -14.37 -0.35
C GLU A 522 0.94 -14.13 1.17
N SER A 523 1.13 -15.21 1.93
CA SER A 523 1.01 -15.18 3.39
C SER A 523 2.21 -14.48 4.02
N GLY A 524 1.95 -13.46 4.82
CA GLY A 524 2.96 -12.71 5.55
C GLY A 524 3.53 -11.54 4.77
N ASP A 525 2.99 -11.17 3.61
CA ASP A 525 3.46 -10.02 2.83
C ASP A 525 3.14 -8.68 3.50
N GLN A 526 2.07 -8.65 4.31
CA GLN A 526 1.59 -7.47 5.05
C GLN A 526 1.33 -6.26 4.15
N VAL A 527 0.64 -6.50 3.03
CA VAL A 527 0.15 -5.43 2.15
C VAL A 527 -0.74 -4.47 2.94
N GLY A 528 -0.56 -3.16 2.75
CA GLY A 528 -1.29 -2.15 3.53
C GLY A 528 -0.63 -1.78 4.85
N TRP A 529 0.65 -2.16 5.03
CA TRP A 529 1.46 -1.69 6.16
C TRP A 529 1.64 -0.18 6.16
N SER A 530 1.84 0.39 4.97
CA SER A 530 1.88 1.83 4.72
C SER A 530 1.12 2.10 3.43
N VAL A 531 0.29 3.14 3.43
CA VAL A 531 -0.51 3.56 2.28
C VAL A 531 -0.37 5.08 2.12
N SER A 532 -0.44 5.55 0.89
CA SER A 532 -0.39 6.98 0.56
C SER A 532 -0.96 7.21 -0.84
N SER A 533 -1.41 8.44 -1.13
CA SER A 533 -1.52 8.87 -2.52
C SER A 533 -0.12 8.96 -3.14
N ALA A 534 0.00 8.57 -4.41
CA ALA A 534 1.20 8.79 -5.19
C ALA A 534 1.24 10.19 -5.82
N GLY A 535 0.10 10.91 -5.82
CA GLY A 535 -0.14 12.02 -6.75
C GLY A 535 -0.45 11.51 -8.16
N ASP A 536 -0.48 12.41 -9.15
CA ASP A 536 -0.65 12.05 -10.57
C ASP A 536 0.72 11.72 -11.18
N VAL A 537 1.09 10.44 -11.18
CA VAL A 537 2.43 10.01 -11.63
C VAL A 537 2.50 9.77 -13.14
N ASP A 538 1.34 9.64 -13.80
CA ASP A 538 1.23 9.34 -15.23
C ASP A 538 0.68 10.50 -16.07
N GLY A 539 0.27 11.59 -15.42
CA GLY A 539 -0.15 12.84 -16.02
C GLY A 539 -1.56 12.78 -16.60
N ASP A 540 -2.40 11.87 -16.13
CA ASP A 540 -3.77 11.69 -16.62
C ASP A 540 -4.82 12.54 -15.89
N GLY A 541 -4.39 13.24 -14.84
CA GLY A 541 -5.18 14.16 -14.03
C GLY A 541 -5.96 13.51 -12.90
N ARG A 542 -5.73 12.22 -12.60
CA ARG A 542 -6.26 11.53 -11.42
C ARG A 542 -5.12 11.12 -10.50
N ALA A 543 -5.40 11.06 -9.21
CA ALA A 543 -4.41 10.63 -8.24
C ALA A 543 -4.22 9.11 -8.29
N ASP A 544 -2.97 8.67 -8.20
CA ASP A 544 -2.59 7.26 -8.14
C ASP A 544 -2.31 6.82 -6.69
N LEU A 545 -2.13 5.51 -6.46
CA LEU A 545 -2.01 4.95 -5.11
C LEU A 545 -0.66 4.29 -4.86
N LEU A 546 -0.15 4.42 -3.64
CA LEU A 546 1.00 3.67 -3.13
C LEU A 546 0.59 2.74 -1.99
N VAL A 547 1.05 1.50 -2.08
CA VAL A 547 0.81 0.47 -1.06
C VAL A 547 2.11 -0.28 -0.74
N GLY A 548 2.53 -0.20 0.53
CA GLY A 548 3.69 -0.90 1.07
C GLY A 548 3.40 -2.32 1.56
N ALA A 549 4.36 -3.22 1.36
CA ALA A 549 4.35 -4.61 1.80
C ALA A 549 5.76 -5.03 2.28
N PRO A 550 6.21 -4.55 3.45
CA PRO A 550 7.62 -4.62 3.88
C PRO A 550 8.13 -6.04 4.12
N THR A 551 7.25 -7.03 4.24
CA THR A 551 7.64 -8.43 4.46
C THR A 551 7.44 -9.31 3.24
N ALA A 552 7.00 -8.74 2.11
CA ALA A 552 6.93 -9.43 0.83
C ALA A 552 8.30 -9.98 0.40
N ASP A 553 8.28 -11.13 -0.28
CA ASP A 553 9.48 -11.93 -0.58
C ASP A 553 9.94 -11.91 -2.04
N GLY A 554 9.52 -10.89 -2.82
CA GLY A 554 9.77 -10.78 -4.25
C GLY A 554 11.23 -10.80 -4.67
N GLY A 555 12.09 -10.09 -3.94
CA GLY A 555 13.53 -9.95 -4.20
C GLY A 555 14.41 -10.81 -3.28
N GLY A 556 13.84 -11.35 -2.21
CA GLY A 556 14.52 -12.18 -1.21
C GLY A 556 13.60 -12.43 -0.02
N SER A 557 14.03 -13.23 0.96
CA SER A 557 13.26 -13.37 2.21
C SER A 557 13.09 -11.99 2.84
N THR A 558 11.84 -11.51 2.99
CA THR A 558 11.55 -10.22 3.66
C THR A 558 12.31 -9.03 3.05
N SER A 559 12.54 -9.07 1.72
CA SER A 559 13.13 -7.92 1.01
C SER A 559 12.20 -6.71 0.97
N GLY A 560 10.89 -6.97 1.09
CA GLY A 560 9.85 -5.95 0.97
C GLY A 560 9.52 -5.62 -0.47
N GLU A 561 8.34 -5.03 -0.65
CA GLU A 561 7.83 -4.52 -1.92
C GLU A 561 6.95 -3.28 -1.68
N ALA A 562 6.82 -2.43 -2.70
CA ALA A 562 5.80 -1.40 -2.78
C ALA A 562 5.07 -1.49 -4.13
N SER A 563 3.77 -1.23 -4.14
CA SER A 563 2.94 -1.23 -5.36
C SER A 563 2.45 0.18 -5.63
N LEU A 564 2.71 0.67 -6.84
CA LEU A 564 2.10 1.84 -7.45
C LEU A 564 0.91 1.38 -8.30
N ILE A 565 -0.29 1.80 -7.95
CA ILE A 565 -1.52 1.42 -8.64
C ILE A 565 -2.05 2.67 -9.34
N LEU A 566 -2.03 2.65 -10.67
CA LEU A 566 -2.54 3.78 -11.45
C LEU A 566 -4.07 3.77 -11.44
N ALA A 567 -4.68 4.94 -11.23
CA ALA A 567 -6.13 5.12 -11.25
C ALA A 567 -6.75 4.58 -12.55
N SER A 568 -6.06 4.80 -13.67
CA SER A 568 -6.50 4.39 -15.01
C SER A 568 -6.64 2.88 -15.20
N ASP A 569 -6.01 2.10 -14.32
CA ASP A 569 -5.97 0.65 -14.43
C ASP A 569 -6.96 -0.08 -13.53
N LEU A 570 -7.57 0.58 -12.54
CA LEU A 570 -8.39 -0.07 -11.51
C LEU A 570 -9.51 -0.96 -12.09
N ALA A 571 -10.31 -0.41 -13.01
CA ALA A 571 -11.40 -1.15 -13.64
C ALA A 571 -10.90 -2.32 -14.50
N ASP A 572 -9.75 -2.16 -15.15
CA ASP A 572 -9.13 -3.23 -15.95
C ASP A 572 -8.48 -4.29 -15.05
N MET A 573 -7.95 -3.93 -13.88
CA MET A 573 -7.39 -4.82 -12.86
C MET A 573 -8.47 -5.69 -12.23
N ASP A 574 -9.58 -5.09 -11.78
CA ASP A 574 -10.76 -5.81 -11.27
C ASP A 574 -11.27 -6.81 -12.34
N ALA A 575 -11.52 -6.33 -13.56
CA ALA A 575 -11.98 -7.21 -14.65
C ALA A 575 -10.99 -8.35 -15.01
N ALA A 576 -9.69 -8.16 -14.78
CA ALA A 576 -8.64 -9.11 -15.14
C ALA A 576 -8.51 -10.27 -14.14
N ASP A 577 -8.90 -10.08 -12.88
CA ASP A 577 -8.82 -11.11 -11.85
C ASP A 577 -9.87 -12.23 -12.04
N GLY A 578 -10.86 -11.96 -12.89
CA GLY A 578 -11.87 -12.91 -13.33
C GLY A 578 -13.24 -12.72 -12.67
N THR A 579 -13.38 -11.79 -11.75
CA THR A 579 -14.63 -11.18 -11.32
C THR A 579 -14.63 -9.70 -11.71
N ALA A 580 -15.69 -8.97 -11.39
CA ALA A 580 -15.82 -7.53 -11.61
C ALA A 580 -16.67 -7.06 -10.43
N ASP A 581 -16.13 -7.34 -9.26
CA ASP A 581 -16.78 -7.25 -7.94
C ASP A 581 -16.07 -6.27 -7.02
N GLY A 582 -15.08 -5.53 -7.55
CA GLY A 582 -14.33 -4.52 -6.79
C GLY A 582 -13.19 -5.09 -5.99
N VAL A 583 -13.01 -6.40 -6.00
CA VAL A 583 -11.90 -7.05 -5.31
C VAL A 583 -10.80 -7.21 -6.35
N ILE A 584 -9.62 -6.69 -6.04
CA ILE A 584 -8.44 -6.75 -6.87
C ILE A 584 -7.39 -7.57 -6.14
N ASP A 585 -7.18 -8.81 -6.59
CA ASP A 585 -6.04 -9.59 -6.15
C ASP A 585 -4.74 -8.92 -6.67
N LEU A 586 -3.85 -8.49 -5.77
CA LEU A 586 -2.51 -8.01 -6.12
C LEU A 586 -1.59 -9.19 -6.50
N VAL A 587 -1.97 -9.92 -7.54
CA VAL A 587 -1.32 -11.17 -7.95
C VAL A 587 0.11 -10.89 -8.42
N TYR A 588 1.08 -11.38 -7.65
CA TYR A 588 2.49 -11.48 -8.04
C TYR A 588 2.66 -12.16 -9.40
N ALA A 589 2.79 -11.38 -10.47
CA ALA A 589 3.18 -11.78 -11.85
C ALA A 589 3.13 -13.31 -12.04
N ALA A 590 1.92 -13.87 -11.93
CA ALA A 590 1.85 -15.30 -11.75
C ALA A 590 2.03 -15.91 -13.13
N MET A 591 2.95 -16.88 -13.23
CA MET A 591 3.08 -17.67 -14.45
C MET A 591 1.68 -18.09 -14.90
N PRO A 592 1.32 -17.85 -16.17
CA PRO A 592 -0.01 -18.17 -16.65
C PRO A 592 -0.34 -19.64 -16.42
N VAL A 593 -1.61 -20.01 -16.53
CA VAL A 593 -2.05 -21.39 -16.35
C VAL A 593 -1.20 -22.37 -17.18
N CYS A 594 -0.49 -23.28 -16.49
CA CYS A 594 0.44 -24.24 -17.10
C CYS A 594 0.06 -25.67 -16.74
N PHE A 595 0.25 -26.58 -17.70
CA PHE A 595 0.34 -28.01 -17.41
C PHE A 595 1.79 -28.44 -17.23
N VAL A 596 2.08 -29.29 -16.25
CA VAL A 596 3.42 -29.89 -16.14
C VAL A 596 3.57 -30.99 -17.18
N ALA A 597 4.77 -31.13 -17.77
CA ALA A 597 5.12 -32.21 -18.69
C ALA A 597 4.72 -33.59 -18.13
N GLY A 598 4.16 -34.43 -18.99
CA GLY A 598 3.55 -35.71 -18.63
C GLY A 598 2.04 -35.64 -18.35
N THR A 599 1.45 -34.44 -18.27
CA THR A 599 -0.01 -34.28 -18.19
C THR A 599 -0.67 -34.83 -19.45
N LEU A 600 -1.65 -35.73 -19.28
CA LEU A 600 -2.37 -36.36 -20.38
C LEU A 600 -3.59 -35.52 -20.78
N ILE A 601 -3.53 -34.92 -21.96
CA ILE A 601 -4.62 -34.16 -22.56
C ILE A 601 -5.46 -35.10 -23.44
N ALA A 602 -6.78 -35.09 -23.24
CA ALA A 602 -7.68 -35.91 -24.03
C ALA A 602 -7.70 -35.46 -25.50
N THR A 603 -7.68 -36.41 -26.43
CA THR A 603 -7.88 -36.19 -27.86
C THR A 603 -8.88 -37.21 -28.42
N PRO A 604 -9.47 -36.98 -29.60
CA PRO A 604 -10.37 -37.95 -30.23
C PRO A 604 -9.71 -39.32 -30.49
N ALA A 605 -8.38 -39.38 -30.56
CA ALA A 605 -7.61 -40.61 -30.77
C ALA A 605 -7.16 -41.29 -29.46
N GLY A 606 -7.44 -40.69 -28.30
CA GLY A 606 -6.94 -41.11 -26.99
C GLY A 606 -6.10 -40.02 -26.33
N ALA A 607 -5.92 -40.11 -25.00
CA ALA A 607 -5.15 -39.09 -24.28
C ALA A 607 -3.66 -39.14 -24.67
N VAL A 608 -3.06 -37.96 -24.87
CA VAL A 608 -1.64 -37.79 -25.23
C VAL A 608 -0.95 -36.88 -24.22
N PRO A 609 0.35 -37.07 -23.93
CA PRO A 609 1.10 -36.14 -23.09
C PRO A 609 1.13 -34.73 -23.71
N VAL A 610 1.04 -33.71 -22.87
CA VAL A 610 0.98 -32.30 -23.27
C VAL A 610 2.19 -31.88 -24.10
N GLU A 611 3.39 -32.37 -23.77
CA GLU A 611 4.62 -32.12 -24.51
C GLU A 611 4.62 -32.69 -25.95
N GLY A 612 3.69 -33.59 -26.24
CA GLY A 612 3.49 -34.19 -27.55
C GLY A 612 2.58 -33.39 -28.48
N LEU A 613 1.81 -32.43 -27.96
CA LEU A 613 0.86 -31.65 -28.76
C LEU A 613 1.56 -30.63 -29.64
N ARG A 614 0.99 -30.40 -30.83
CA ARG A 614 1.46 -29.40 -31.80
C ARG A 614 0.28 -28.56 -32.29
N PRO A 615 0.51 -27.31 -32.74
CA PRO A 615 -0.51 -26.53 -33.43
C PRO A 615 -1.16 -27.34 -34.56
N GLY A 616 -2.49 -27.36 -34.59
CA GLY A 616 -3.32 -28.12 -35.52
C GLY A 616 -3.81 -29.48 -34.99
N ASP A 617 -3.24 -30.02 -33.91
CA ASP A 617 -3.75 -31.23 -33.27
C ASP A 617 -5.14 -31.00 -32.67
N LEU A 618 -6.02 -32.01 -32.71
CA LEU A 618 -7.34 -31.92 -32.09
C LEU A 618 -7.29 -32.39 -30.64
N VAL A 619 -7.79 -31.58 -29.73
CA VAL A 619 -7.98 -31.90 -28.31
C VAL A 619 -9.46 -31.94 -27.98
N GLU A 620 -9.87 -32.90 -27.14
CA GLU A 620 -11.24 -32.96 -26.64
C GLU A 620 -11.43 -31.89 -25.57
N THR A 621 -12.41 -31.01 -25.79
CA THR A 621 -12.82 -30.03 -24.79
C THR A 621 -14.05 -30.52 -24.04
N TRP A 622 -14.19 -30.09 -22.80
CA TRP A 622 -15.30 -30.49 -21.94
C TRP A 622 -16.64 -29.92 -22.39
N ASP A 623 -16.61 -28.71 -22.96
CA ASP A 623 -17.75 -27.85 -23.23
C ASP A 623 -18.05 -27.69 -24.73
N GLN A 624 -17.04 -27.78 -25.60
CA GLN A 624 -17.17 -27.42 -27.02
C GLN A 624 -16.76 -28.54 -28.00
N GLY A 625 -16.62 -29.78 -27.53
CA GLY A 625 -16.19 -30.91 -28.36
C GLY A 625 -14.73 -30.80 -28.83
N ALA A 626 -14.33 -31.53 -29.86
CA ALA A 626 -12.93 -31.53 -30.29
C ALA A 626 -12.54 -30.20 -30.97
N GLN A 627 -11.56 -29.50 -30.41
CA GLN A 627 -11.06 -28.21 -30.92
C GLN A 627 -9.60 -28.32 -31.37
N PRO A 628 -9.19 -27.57 -32.41
CA PRO A 628 -7.80 -27.53 -32.83
C PRO A 628 -6.96 -26.69 -31.86
N VAL A 629 -5.83 -27.25 -31.46
CA VAL A 629 -4.78 -26.52 -30.75
C VAL A 629 -4.25 -25.43 -31.67
N ARG A 630 -4.31 -24.17 -31.24
CA ARG A 630 -3.81 -23.04 -32.03
C ARG A 630 -2.37 -22.75 -31.73
N TRP A 631 -2.01 -22.84 -30.47
CA TRP A 631 -0.68 -22.49 -30.01
C TRP A 631 -0.30 -23.36 -28.81
N VAL A 632 0.98 -23.73 -28.76
CA VAL A 632 1.59 -24.45 -27.64
C VAL A 632 3.00 -23.89 -27.46
N THR A 633 3.35 -23.50 -26.24
CA THR A 633 4.73 -23.23 -25.85
C THR A 633 5.11 -24.04 -24.62
N SER A 634 6.39 -24.02 -24.26
CA SER A 634 6.89 -24.66 -23.05
C SER A 634 8.03 -23.89 -22.41
N THR A 635 7.98 -23.77 -21.09
CA THR A 635 8.99 -23.08 -20.29
C THR A 635 9.62 -24.07 -19.32
N ILE A 636 10.95 -24.05 -19.21
CA ILE A 636 11.69 -24.89 -18.27
C ILE A 636 12.06 -24.03 -17.07
N ARG A 637 11.77 -24.51 -15.87
CA ARG A 637 12.26 -23.93 -14.61
C ARG A 637 13.30 -24.86 -14.00
N SER A 638 14.49 -24.31 -13.78
CA SER A 638 15.61 -25.03 -13.21
C SER A 638 15.37 -25.35 -11.74
N LEU A 639 16.19 -26.23 -11.14
CA LEU A 639 16.11 -26.46 -9.70
C LEU A 639 16.48 -25.20 -8.91
N ALA A 640 17.46 -24.42 -9.39
CA ALA A 640 17.86 -23.17 -8.74
C ALA A 640 16.69 -22.19 -8.74
N ASP A 641 16.03 -22.02 -9.88
CA ASP A 641 14.85 -21.16 -10.05
C ASP A 641 13.75 -21.53 -9.05
N LEU A 642 13.49 -22.83 -8.83
CA LEU A 642 12.43 -23.31 -7.94
C LEU A 642 12.80 -23.33 -6.45
N VAL A 643 14.10 -23.20 -6.15
CA VAL A 643 14.60 -23.00 -4.77
C VAL A 643 14.50 -21.53 -4.41
N THR A 644 14.91 -20.63 -5.31
CA THR A 644 14.80 -19.18 -5.14
C THR A 644 13.36 -18.68 -5.24
N ASN A 645 12.55 -19.27 -6.12
CA ASN A 645 11.16 -18.90 -6.33
C ASN A 645 10.21 -20.08 -6.03
N PRO A 646 9.87 -20.33 -4.75
CA PRO A 646 8.92 -21.37 -4.37
C PRO A 646 7.57 -21.27 -5.08
N LYS A 647 7.15 -20.05 -5.47
CA LYS A 647 5.92 -19.77 -6.23
C LYS A 647 5.81 -20.45 -7.59
N TRP A 648 6.94 -20.84 -8.18
CA TRP A 648 6.95 -21.59 -9.44
C TRP A 648 6.86 -23.10 -9.26
N ARG A 649 6.77 -23.60 -8.02
CA ARG A 649 6.62 -25.04 -7.73
C ARG A 649 5.21 -25.51 -8.11
N PRO A 650 5.08 -26.68 -8.74
CA PRO A 650 3.77 -27.16 -9.16
C PRO A 650 2.95 -27.67 -7.98
N VAL A 651 1.63 -27.58 -8.10
CA VAL A 651 0.68 -28.23 -7.19
C VAL A 651 0.40 -29.63 -7.70
N ARG A 652 0.52 -30.63 -6.82
CA ARG A 652 0.10 -32.01 -7.09
C ARG A 652 -1.34 -32.19 -6.66
N ILE A 653 -2.19 -32.61 -7.59
CA ILE A 653 -3.57 -33.01 -7.35
C ILE A 653 -3.67 -34.54 -7.47
N PRO A 654 -3.76 -35.29 -6.35
CA PRO A 654 -3.82 -36.75 -6.39
C PRO A 654 -5.06 -37.28 -7.13
N ALA A 655 -4.94 -38.48 -7.70
CA ALA A 655 -6.05 -39.14 -8.36
C ALA A 655 -7.30 -39.23 -7.44
N GLY A 656 -8.43 -38.73 -7.92
CA GLY A 656 -9.71 -38.71 -7.21
C GLY A 656 -9.90 -37.57 -6.20
N ALA A 657 -8.92 -36.68 -5.99
CA ALA A 657 -8.99 -35.62 -5.00
C ALA A 657 -10.17 -34.65 -5.23
N LEU A 658 -10.47 -34.32 -6.49
CA LEU A 658 -11.52 -33.37 -6.89
C LEU A 658 -12.93 -33.98 -6.90
N GLY A 659 -13.07 -35.25 -6.49
CA GLY A 659 -14.35 -35.97 -6.45
C GLY A 659 -14.66 -36.74 -7.73
N HIS A 660 -15.68 -37.59 -7.70
CA HIS A 660 -16.13 -38.40 -8.86
C HIS A 660 -15.03 -39.21 -9.60
N LYS A 661 -13.95 -39.60 -8.89
CA LYS A 661 -12.75 -40.27 -9.43
C LYS A 661 -11.94 -39.38 -10.40
N GLN A 662 -11.96 -38.07 -10.20
CA GLN A 662 -11.19 -37.07 -10.91
C GLN A 662 -10.14 -36.42 -9.98
N PRO A 663 -8.91 -36.15 -10.47
CA PRO A 663 -8.37 -36.63 -11.74
C PRO A 663 -8.20 -38.15 -11.76
N ALA A 664 -8.19 -38.75 -12.95
CA ALA A 664 -8.08 -40.20 -13.13
C ALA A 664 -6.68 -40.72 -12.75
N THR A 665 -5.68 -39.86 -12.85
CA THR A 665 -4.29 -40.04 -12.42
C THR A 665 -3.80 -38.74 -11.78
N ASP A 666 -2.76 -38.80 -10.96
CA ASP A 666 -2.17 -37.60 -10.35
C ASP A 666 -1.89 -36.53 -11.41
N LEU A 667 -2.39 -35.32 -11.18
CA LEU A 667 -2.27 -34.16 -12.07
C LEU A 667 -1.32 -33.15 -11.43
N TYR A 668 -0.46 -32.55 -12.24
CA TYR A 668 0.50 -31.55 -11.80
C TYR A 668 0.33 -30.30 -12.67
N VAL A 669 0.09 -29.16 -12.02
CA VAL A 669 -0.22 -27.89 -12.67
C VAL A 669 0.46 -26.73 -11.94
N SER A 670 0.57 -25.56 -12.57
CA SER A 670 1.02 -24.34 -11.88
C SER A 670 0.02 -23.94 -10.77
N ARG A 671 0.49 -23.14 -9.80
CA ARG A 671 -0.32 -22.67 -8.66
C ARG A 671 -1.64 -22.01 -9.10
N GLN A 672 -1.60 -21.17 -10.13
CA GLN A 672 -2.79 -20.45 -10.62
C GLN A 672 -3.67 -21.23 -11.59
N HIS A 673 -3.35 -22.49 -11.89
CA HIS A 673 -4.14 -23.25 -12.86
C HIS A 673 -5.55 -23.51 -12.32
N ARG A 674 -6.57 -22.94 -12.97
CA ARG A 674 -7.96 -23.06 -12.51
C ARG A 674 -8.51 -24.46 -12.77
N MET A 675 -8.98 -25.09 -11.70
CA MET A 675 -9.53 -26.44 -11.70
C MET A 675 -11.02 -26.40 -11.36
N LEU A 676 -11.85 -27.12 -12.14
CA LEU A 676 -13.27 -27.21 -11.84
C LEU A 676 -13.51 -28.13 -10.63
N ILE A 677 -14.00 -27.57 -9.53
CA ILE A 677 -14.50 -28.32 -8.38
C ILE A 677 -16.01 -28.48 -8.44
N ASN A 678 -16.49 -29.68 -8.07
CA ASN A 678 -17.89 -30.09 -8.23
C ASN A 678 -18.47 -30.72 -6.95
N GLY A 679 -19.77 -30.51 -6.69
CA GLY A 679 -20.58 -31.32 -5.78
C GLY A 679 -20.91 -30.67 -4.42
N GLU A 680 -21.38 -31.49 -3.46
CA GLU A 680 -21.92 -31.05 -2.15
C GLU A 680 -20.99 -30.16 -1.32
N LYS A 681 -19.67 -30.16 -1.58
CA LYS A 681 -18.72 -29.29 -0.87
C LYS A 681 -18.55 -27.91 -1.49
N ALA A 682 -18.53 -27.78 -2.82
CA ALA A 682 -18.63 -26.48 -3.47
C ALA A 682 -19.94 -25.78 -3.05
N MET A 683 -21.01 -26.57 -2.97
CA MET A 683 -22.32 -26.11 -2.50
C MET A 683 -22.32 -25.63 -1.04
N ARG A 684 -21.49 -26.23 -0.17
CA ARG A 684 -21.40 -25.87 1.26
C ARG A 684 -20.48 -24.69 1.55
N ARG A 685 -19.39 -24.52 0.78
CA ARG A 685 -18.38 -23.48 1.03
C ARG A 685 -18.58 -22.21 0.21
N TYR A 686 -19.20 -22.32 -0.97
CA TYR A 686 -19.33 -21.23 -1.94
C TYR A 686 -20.76 -21.10 -2.50
N GLY A 687 -21.76 -21.72 -1.87
CA GLY A 687 -23.16 -21.61 -2.29
C GLY A 687 -23.52 -22.14 -3.69
N CYS A 688 -22.58 -22.74 -4.43
CA CYS A 688 -22.76 -23.13 -5.83
C CYS A 688 -22.38 -24.60 -6.10
N ALA A 689 -23.04 -25.25 -7.08
CA ALA A 689 -22.82 -26.67 -7.35
C ALA A 689 -21.46 -26.97 -8.02
N ARG A 690 -20.85 -25.96 -8.65
CA ARG A 690 -19.59 -26.01 -9.39
C ARG A 690 -18.92 -24.63 -9.30
N LYS A 691 -17.62 -24.57 -9.02
CA LYS A 691 -16.79 -23.34 -9.04
C LYS A 691 -15.43 -23.67 -9.65
N PHE A 692 -14.80 -22.72 -10.31
CA PHE A 692 -13.38 -22.81 -10.64
C PHE A 692 -12.57 -22.21 -9.51
N LEU A 693 -11.52 -22.91 -9.09
CA LEU A 693 -10.53 -22.34 -8.16
C LEU A 693 -9.13 -22.57 -8.71
N PRO A 694 -8.21 -21.61 -8.52
CA PRO A 694 -6.78 -21.84 -8.62
C PRO A 694 -6.34 -23.09 -7.86
N ALA A 695 -5.31 -23.78 -8.37
CA ALA A 695 -4.78 -24.98 -7.71
C ALA A 695 -4.15 -24.68 -6.34
N LYS A 696 -3.63 -23.45 -6.13
CA LYS A 696 -3.07 -23.00 -4.83
C LYS A 696 -4.11 -23.06 -3.70
N ASP A 697 -5.34 -22.65 -3.97
CA ASP A 697 -6.41 -22.60 -2.95
C ASP A 697 -6.96 -23.98 -2.59
N LEU A 698 -6.58 -25.00 -3.38
CA LEU A 698 -6.90 -26.40 -3.13
C LEU A 698 -5.84 -27.10 -2.28
N ILE A 699 -4.72 -26.46 -1.95
CA ILE A 699 -3.67 -27.06 -1.12
C ILE A 699 -4.25 -27.43 0.26
N GLY A 700 -3.85 -28.60 0.77
CA GLY A 700 -4.42 -29.19 1.98
C GLY A 700 -5.71 -30.00 1.76
N TRP A 701 -6.37 -29.88 0.60
CA TRP A 701 -7.58 -30.65 0.32
C TRP A 701 -7.25 -32.07 -0.13
N ARG A 702 -7.66 -33.09 0.64
CA ARG A 702 -7.56 -34.51 0.24
C ARG A 702 -6.17 -34.92 -0.26
N GLY A 703 -5.11 -34.34 0.32
CA GLY A 703 -3.72 -34.62 -0.04
C GLY A 703 -3.22 -33.87 -1.27
N ILE A 704 -3.94 -32.86 -1.74
CA ILE A 704 -3.41 -31.85 -2.67
C ILE A 704 -2.32 -31.09 -1.93
N GLU A 705 -1.13 -31.02 -2.54
CA GLU A 705 0.08 -30.52 -1.88
C GLU A 705 0.99 -29.79 -2.86
N LEU A 706 1.76 -28.84 -2.36
CA LEU A 706 2.84 -28.20 -3.12
C LEU A 706 3.98 -29.19 -3.31
N CYS A 707 4.41 -29.42 -4.55
CA CYS A 707 5.50 -30.34 -4.84
C CYS A 707 6.83 -29.83 -4.26
N PRO A 708 7.73 -30.70 -3.77
CA PRO A 708 9.08 -30.29 -3.40
C PRO A 708 9.86 -29.72 -4.60
N PRO A 709 10.87 -28.86 -4.38
CA PRO A 709 11.62 -28.21 -5.46
C PRO A 709 12.32 -29.26 -6.33
N LYS A 710 11.93 -29.30 -7.60
CA LYS A 710 12.48 -30.18 -8.63
C LYS A 710 12.24 -29.56 -9.99
N ALA A 711 13.29 -29.45 -10.80
CA ALA A 711 13.22 -28.90 -12.15
C ALA A 711 11.98 -29.43 -12.91
N VAL A 712 11.22 -28.49 -13.49
CA VAL A 712 9.90 -28.75 -14.07
C VAL A 712 9.82 -28.09 -15.45
N THR A 713 9.08 -28.72 -16.36
CA THR A 713 8.73 -28.14 -17.65
C THR A 713 7.24 -27.89 -17.67
N TYR A 714 6.86 -26.63 -17.89
CA TYR A 714 5.50 -26.16 -18.02
C TYR A 714 5.11 -26.04 -19.49
N HIS A 715 3.86 -26.30 -19.80
CA HIS A 715 3.28 -26.21 -21.14
C HIS A 715 1.99 -25.39 -21.11
N HIS A 716 1.89 -24.45 -22.04
CA HIS A 716 0.67 -23.66 -22.28
C HIS A 716 0.00 -24.14 -23.56
N ILE A 717 -1.33 -24.11 -23.59
CA ILE A 717 -2.12 -24.56 -24.75
C ILE A 717 -3.24 -23.56 -25.00
N ALA A 718 -3.20 -22.84 -26.11
CA ALA A 718 -4.27 -21.91 -26.48
C ALA A 718 -5.19 -22.53 -27.54
N LEU A 719 -6.49 -22.28 -27.39
CA LEU A 719 -7.55 -22.66 -28.34
C LEU A 719 -8.23 -21.40 -28.88
N ASP A 720 -8.84 -21.51 -30.07
CA ASP A 720 -9.66 -20.43 -30.65
C ASP A 720 -10.90 -21.04 -31.33
N PRO A 721 -12.10 -20.89 -30.73
CA PRO A 721 -12.38 -20.14 -29.49
C PRO A 721 -11.79 -20.80 -28.22
N TYR A 722 -11.64 -20.01 -27.16
CA TYR A 722 -11.25 -20.50 -25.83
C TYR A 722 -12.22 -21.61 -25.35
N ALA A 723 -11.68 -22.68 -24.75
CA ALA A 723 -12.46 -23.82 -24.28
C ALA A 723 -11.76 -24.61 -23.16
N MET A 724 -12.51 -25.41 -22.42
CA MET A 724 -11.97 -26.19 -21.30
C MET A 724 -11.37 -27.51 -21.77
N LEU A 725 -10.10 -27.75 -21.48
CA LEU A 725 -9.43 -29.01 -21.80
C LEU A 725 -9.81 -30.11 -20.80
N VAL A 726 -9.68 -31.37 -21.23
CA VAL A 726 -9.76 -32.52 -20.33
C VAL A 726 -8.35 -33.06 -20.04
N ALA A 727 -7.79 -32.64 -18.90
CA ALA A 727 -6.44 -32.98 -18.43
C ALA A 727 -6.50 -34.08 -17.35
N ASN A 728 -5.82 -35.19 -17.57
CA ASN A 728 -5.87 -36.40 -16.72
C ASN A 728 -7.31 -36.84 -16.38
N GLY A 729 -8.28 -36.59 -17.27
CA GLY A 729 -9.69 -36.92 -17.08
C GLY A 729 -10.50 -35.92 -16.25
N THR A 730 -9.93 -34.75 -15.93
CA THR A 730 -10.58 -33.63 -15.24
C THR A 730 -10.66 -32.40 -16.15
N PRO A 731 -11.72 -31.60 -16.07
CA PRO A 731 -11.78 -30.32 -16.75
C PRO A 731 -10.78 -29.32 -16.16
N ALA A 732 -9.99 -28.70 -17.02
CA ALA A 732 -9.00 -27.69 -16.69
C ALA A 732 -9.00 -26.61 -17.78
N GLU A 733 -8.65 -25.40 -17.40
CA GLU A 733 -8.64 -24.25 -18.30
C GLU A 733 -7.56 -24.37 -19.41
N SER A 734 -7.88 -23.91 -20.64
CA SER A 734 -6.87 -23.66 -21.68
C SER A 734 -6.24 -22.29 -21.47
N PHE A 735 -5.02 -22.06 -21.97
CA PHE A 735 -4.38 -20.76 -21.88
C PHE A 735 -5.20 -19.68 -22.58
N TRP A 736 -5.60 -18.66 -21.81
CA TRP A 736 -6.21 -17.44 -22.30
C TRP A 736 -5.16 -16.33 -22.34
N PRO A 737 -4.92 -15.70 -23.51
CA PRO A 737 -3.91 -14.67 -23.66
C PRO A 737 -4.47 -13.29 -23.30
N GLY A 738 -4.81 -13.11 -22.02
CA GLY A 738 -5.10 -11.80 -21.46
C GLY A 738 -3.88 -10.90 -21.40
N PRO A 739 -4.05 -9.59 -21.13
CA PRO A 739 -2.96 -8.64 -20.96
C PRO A 739 -1.84 -9.18 -20.04
N GLU A 740 -2.19 -9.69 -18.86
CA GLU A 740 -1.21 -10.21 -17.89
C GLU A 740 -0.52 -11.49 -18.34
N ALA A 741 -1.30 -12.41 -18.92
CA ALA A 741 -0.74 -13.64 -19.47
C ALA A 741 0.25 -13.37 -20.60
N LEU A 742 0.06 -12.30 -21.38
CA LEU A 742 0.96 -11.89 -22.46
C LEU A 742 2.28 -11.30 -21.94
N LYS A 743 2.26 -10.56 -20.83
CA LYS A 743 3.48 -9.97 -20.24
C LYS A 743 4.52 -11.04 -19.89
N THR A 744 4.07 -12.19 -19.38
CA THR A 744 4.96 -13.31 -19.01
C THR A 744 5.58 -14.09 -20.19
N LEU A 745 5.18 -13.81 -21.44
CA LEU A 745 5.68 -14.48 -22.64
C LEU A 745 6.77 -13.65 -23.32
N GLY A 746 7.81 -14.29 -23.87
CA GLY A 746 8.84 -13.58 -24.63
C GLY A 746 8.30 -12.93 -25.91
N ALA A 747 9.00 -11.92 -26.45
CA ALA A 747 8.57 -11.18 -27.64
C ALA A 747 8.26 -12.08 -28.86
N ASP A 748 9.08 -13.10 -29.10
CA ASP A 748 8.86 -14.08 -30.18
C ASP A 748 7.62 -14.96 -29.93
N GLU A 749 7.32 -15.27 -28.67
CA GLU A 749 6.16 -16.07 -28.27
C GLU A 749 4.87 -15.27 -28.45
N ARG A 750 4.87 -14.00 -28.04
CA ARG A 750 3.76 -13.05 -28.26
C ARG A 750 3.46 -12.89 -29.75
N ALA A 751 4.48 -12.68 -30.58
CA ALA A 751 4.32 -12.55 -32.04
C ALA A 751 3.76 -13.84 -32.67
N CYS A 752 4.23 -15.00 -32.21
CA CYS A 752 3.76 -16.31 -32.68
C CYS A 752 2.29 -16.58 -32.28
N LEU A 753 1.93 -16.23 -31.05
CA LEU A 753 0.58 -16.37 -30.51
C LEU A 753 -0.41 -15.43 -31.22
N ALA A 754 -0.05 -14.16 -31.42
CA ALA A 754 -0.86 -13.19 -32.16
C ALA A 754 -1.10 -13.63 -33.62
N ALA A 755 -0.10 -14.25 -34.26
CA ALA A 755 -0.25 -14.82 -35.60
C ALA A 755 -1.14 -16.08 -35.62
N ALA A 756 -1.14 -16.88 -34.54
CA ALA A 756 -1.92 -18.11 -34.43
C ALA A 756 -3.40 -17.84 -34.10
N CYS A 757 -3.69 -16.75 -33.40
CA CYS A 757 -5.02 -16.33 -32.93
C CYS A 757 -5.31 -14.87 -33.30
N PRO A 758 -5.58 -14.54 -34.58
CA PRO A 758 -5.81 -13.17 -35.02
C PRO A 758 -7.22 -12.67 -34.65
N GLY A 759 -7.35 -12.07 -33.46
CA GLY A 759 -8.57 -11.41 -32.96
C GLY A 759 -8.77 -11.61 -31.45
N PRO A 760 -9.61 -10.79 -30.78
CA PRO A 760 -9.98 -11.05 -29.39
C PRO A 760 -10.72 -12.40 -29.31
N MET A 761 -10.26 -13.34 -28.47
CA MET A 761 -10.91 -14.64 -28.31
C MET A 761 -12.30 -14.44 -27.69
N THR A 762 -13.35 -14.51 -28.50
CA THR A 762 -14.70 -13.97 -28.21
C THR A 762 -15.54 -14.69 -27.13
N THR A 763 -14.99 -15.48 -26.21
CA THR A 763 -15.81 -16.28 -25.27
C THR A 763 -15.21 -16.55 -23.88
N ALA A 764 -14.27 -15.75 -23.37
CA ALA A 764 -13.83 -15.89 -21.96
C ALA A 764 -14.81 -15.21 -20.98
N ALA A 765 -15.39 -14.06 -21.36
CA ALA A 765 -16.29 -13.27 -20.52
C ALA A 765 -17.53 -14.03 -20.01
N ALA A 766 -17.98 -15.08 -20.69
CA ALA A 766 -19.13 -15.89 -20.27
C ALA A 766 -18.79 -17.03 -19.27
N TYR A 767 -17.49 -17.29 -19.04
CA TYR A 767 -17.00 -18.30 -18.09
C TYR A 767 -16.32 -17.68 -16.87
N CYS A 768 -15.76 -16.46 -17.00
CA CYS A 768 -15.22 -15.66 -15.89
C CYS A 768 -16.34 -14.98 -15.10
N ALA A 769 -17.30 -14.31 -15.77
CA ALA A 769 -18.51 -13.81 -15.12
C ALA A 769 -19.44 -14.98 -14.79
N GLY A 770 -19.30 -15.56 -13.60
CA GLY A 770 -20.01 -16.78 -13.23
C GLY A 770 -21.51 -16.69 -13.45
N PRO A 771 -22.12 -17.58 -14.25
CA PRO A 771 -23.49 -17.95 -14.03
C PRO A 771 -23.49 -19.32 -13.34
N VAL A 772 -24.34 -19.46 -12.34
CA VAL A 772 -24.81 -20.76 -11.88
C VAL A 772 -25.23 -21.59 -13.10
N MET A 773 -24.38 -22.54 -13.50
CA MET A 773 -24.66 -23.43 -14.62
C MET A 773 -25.88 -24.28 -14.27
N THR A 774 -27.04 -23.97 -14.86
CA THR A 774 -28.27 -24.76 -14.67
C THR A 774 -28.08 -26.19 -15.18
N ALA A 775 -28.81 -27.12 -14.54
CA ALA A 775 -28.53 -28.56 -14.40
C ALA A 775 -28.51 -29.45 -15.67
N ALA A 776 -28.20 -28.95 -16.87
CA ALA A 776 -28.38 -29.68 -18.14
C ALA A 776 -27.12 -30.17 -18.87
N ALA A 777 -25.89 -29.97 -18.36
CA ALA A 777 -24.70 -30.57 -18.98
C ALA A 777 -24.51 -32.03 -18.51
N ALA A 778 -25.04 -32.97 -19.30
CA ALA A 778 -24.89 -34.40 -19.09
C ALA A 778 -23.42 -34.83 -19.28
N TRP A 779 -22.93 -35.61 -18.31
CA TRP A 779 -21.63 -36.27 -18.25
C TRP A 779 -20.96 -36.60 -19.60
N PHE A 780 -19.71 -36.17 -19.75
CA PHE A 780 -18.79 -36.65 -20.77
C PHE A 780 -18.68 -38.19 -20.69
N ARG A 781 -19.18 -38.90 -21.70
CA ARG A 781 -18.92 -40.34 -21.88
C ARG A 781 -17.89 -40.47 -23.00
N PRO A 782 -16.64 -40.87 -22.74
CA PRO A 782 -15.70 -41.15 -23.81
C PRO A 782 -16.30 -42.26 -24.69
N ALA A 783 -16.27 -42.07 -26.01
CA ALA A 783 -16.73 -43.06 -26.96
C ALA A 783 -15.91 -44.35 -26.76
N SER A 784 -16.51 -45.36 -26.15
CA SER A 784 -15.89 -46.67 -25.95
C SER A 784 -15.78 -47.41 -27.28
N ARG A 785 -14.63 -47.24 -27.98
CA ARG A 785 -14.23 -48.20 -29.02
C ARG A 785 -13.63 -49.43 -28.36
N ASN A 786 -14.47 -50.47 -28.30
CA ASN A 786 -14.18 -51.86 -27.95
C ASN A 786 -12.69 -52.27 -27.99
N LEU A 787 -12.07 -52.41 -26.82
CA LEU A 787 -10.98 -53.38 -26.62
C LEU A 787 -11.60 -54.77 -26.60
N ALA A 788 -11.64 -55.42 -27.77
CA ALA A 788 -12.07 -56.81 -27.87
C ALA A 788 -11.11 -57.73 -27.10
N SER A 789 -11.61 -58.38 -26.06
CA SER A 789 -10.94 -59.48 -25.39
C SER A 789 -10.85 -60.71 -26.31
N PRO A 790 -9.71 -61.41 -26.42
CA PRO A 790 -9.69 -62.73 -27.04
C PRO A 790 -9.95 -63.80 -25.96
N ARG A 791 -11.13 -64.41 -25.98
CA ARG A 791 -11.35 -65.73 -25.36
C ARG A 791 -12.00 -66.69 -26.36
N GLY A 792 -11.24 -67.71 -26.76
CA GLY A 792 -11.76 -69.09 -26.70
C GLY A 792 -11.62 -70.00 -27.93
N ARG A 793 -10.63 -70.93 -27.85
CA ARG A 793 -10.60 -72.36 -28.32
C ARG A 793 -10.62 -72.61 -29.85
N SER A 794 -10.03 -73.66 -30.43
CA SER A 794 -9.69 -75.02 -29.98
C SER A 794 -8.57 -75.63 -30.84
N GLY A 795 -7.76 -76.52 -30.26
CA GLY A 795 -6.80 -77.39 -30.96
C GLY A 795 -5.93 -78.12 -29.96
#